data_AF-A0A8S1ZS04-F1
#
_entry.id   AF-A0A8S1ZS04-F1
#
_cell.length_a   1.000
_cell.length_b   1.000
_cell.length_c   1.000
_cell.angle_alpha   90.00
_cell.angle_beta   90.00
_cell.angle_gamma   90.00
#
_symmetry.space_group_name_H-M   'P 1'
#
loop_
_entity.id
_entity.type
_entity.pdbx_description
1 polymer ?
#
loop_
_entity_poly.entity_id
_entity_poly.type
_entity_poly.pdbx_seq_one_letter_code
_entity_poly.pdbx_strand_id
1 'polypeptide(L)'
;MWKTLFCQKPQKSEKWVDIIPNHKPHRKNDRFRVVSYNILARWKASSPMYSYSPPDCILWDNRSKAILDNIKSFEADFICLQEVDEYISFFDRNMEAHGYTGIYFPRGEGYIRDGCAIFFKPKFAELITYNIVDYNNLAERRCVASTIHGDAVSKLKCDCIGILAAFKILKPFNHVVIIATTHLKSGKPDEWDDVKLAQAKSLMFELAMFKRTISAVENCSPSVILAGDFNSNPSSDVYEYVNSDNIPVMWPLGGEEEENEFGLCSAYGFTKGEPKFTKYVPGFAETLDYVFFTPSDFISPVKLLDSPDVCRNFESIISFGDSIADTGNLLRLSDRYDLPMSAFPPYGETFFHHPTGRFSDGRLIIDFIAEHLGLPYVPPYFGSIDGNFEKGVNFAVASATALESSFLEERGYHCPHNISLGIQLKIFKESLPNLCGLPSDCREMIRNALILMGEIGANDYNFPLFELRPLDEVKELVPLVISNISSAITDLIGMGGRTFLVPGGFPLGCSVAFLTLYQTSNMEEYDPLTGCLKWLNKFGEYHSEQLKEELKRLRQLNPHVNIIYADYYNASLRLGQETTKYGFINRHLSACCGVGGPYNFNFSRSCGSVGVESCNDPSKYVAWDGLHMTQAAHKSMADGLLNGPYAIPPFNWSCLSSKIKKKEVIRNTIFFDE
;
A
#
# COMPACT_ATOMS: atom_id res chain seq x y z
N MET A 1 0.99 17.70 7.75
CA MET A 1 1.34 16.80 8.87
C MET A 1 2.34 15.84 8.31
N TRP A 2 3.63 16.12 8.45
CA TRP A 2 4.68 15.27 7.89
C TRP A 2 5.75 15.09 8.94
N LYS A 3 6.18 13.86 9.20
CA LYS A 3 7.53 13.64 9.73
C LYS A 3 8.47 13.43 8.53
N THR A 4 9.01 14.51 7.96
CA THR A 4 9.88 14.39 6.79
C THR A 4 11.20 13.71 7.17
N LEU A 5 11.47 12.56 6.59
CA LEU A 5 12.77 11.90 6.66
C LEU A 5 13.76 12.62 5.74
N PHE A 6 14.73 13.26 6.40
CA PHE A 6 16.12 13.49 6.02
C PHE A 6 16.47 13.63 4.50
N CYS A 7 16.97 14.82 4.11
CA CYS A 7 17.50 15.24 2.79
C CYS A 7 16.55 15.41 1.61
N GLN A 8 15.28 15.01 1.66
CA GLN A 8 14.42 15.24 0.50
C GLN A 8 14.10 16.72 0.37
N LYS A 9 14.50 17.32 -0.77
CA LYS A 9 13.94 18.60 -1.21
C LYS A 9 12.41 18.44 -1.32
N PRO A 10 11.62 19.49 -1.03
CA PRO A 10 10.18 19.44 -1.18
C PRO A 10 9.84 18.87 -2.57
N GLN A 11 9.12 17.75 -2.62
CA GLN A 11 8.64 17.24 -3.89
C GLN A 11 7.71 18.30 -4.47
N LYS A 12 7.96 18.73 -5.71
CA LYS A 12 7.09 19.67 -6.47
C LYS A 12 5.65 19.14 -6.69
N SER A 13 5.29 18.00 -6.09
CA SER A 13 4.05 17.26 -6.28
C SER A 13 3.16 17.17 -5.04
N GLU A 14 3.45 17.90 -3.94
CA GLU A 14 2.48 18.04 -2.85
C GLU A 14 1.22 18.76 -3.38
N LYS A 15 0.20 17.97 -3.75
CA LYS A 15 -1.04 18.50 -4.30
C LYS A 15 -1.94 18.89 -3.15
N TRP A 16 -2.39 20.14 -3.16
CA TRP A 16 -3.50 20.55 -2.32
C TRP A 16 -4.79 19.98 -2.89
N VAL A 17 -5.53 19.23 -2.08
CA VAL A 17 -6.86 18.72 -2.43
C VAL A 17 -7.88 19.79 -2.05
N ASP A 18 -8.67 20.25 -3.04
CA ASP A 18 -9.81 21.11 -2.78
C ASP A 18 -10.93 20.31 -2.11
N ILE A 19 -11.47 20.85 -1.02
CA ILE A 19 -12.65 20.30 -0.34
C ILE A 19 -13.85 21.11 -0.80
N ILE A 20 -14.94 20.44 -1.19
CA ILE A 20 -16.23 21.08 -1.43
C ILE A 20 -16.77 21.45 -0.04
N PRO A 21 -16.79 22.74 0.36
CA PRO A 21 -17.28 23.08 1.68
C PRO A 21 -18.80 22.96 1.68
N ASN A 22 -19.39 22.51 2.80
CA ASN A 22 -20.84 22.49 2.98
C ASN A 22 -21.48 23.89 2.85
N HIS A 23 -20.68 24.96 2.96
CA HIS A 23 -21.10 26.35 2.78
C HIS A 23 -20.22 27.10 1.77
N LYS A 24 -20.84 27.92 0.93
CA LYS A 24 -20.10 28.80 0.01
C LYS A 24 -19.33 29.83 0.86
N PRO A 25 -18.00 29.96 0.72
CA PRO A 25 -17.25 30.97 1.45
C PRO A 25 -17.83 32.35 1.13
N HIS A 26 -18.13 33.14 2.16
CA HIS A 26 -18.75 34.46 2.01
C HIS A 26 -17.93 35.39 1.10
N ARG A 27 -16.59 35.21 0.99
CA ARG A 27 -15.69 35.91 0.06
C ARG A 27 -14.50 35.04 -0.37
N LYS A 28 -14.00 35.29 -1.59
CA LYS A 28 -12.91 34.51 -2.24
C LYS A 28 -11.53 34.65 -1.56
N ASN A 29 -11.35 35.60 -0.65
CA ASN A 29 -10.06 36.01 -0.08
C ASN A 29 -9.89 35.75 1.44
N ASP A 30 -10.85 35.10 2.09
CA ASP A 30 -10.82 34.90 3.55
C ASP A 30 -10.32 33.47 3.84
N ARG A 31 -9.00 33.23 3.70
CA ARG A 31 -8.37 31.94 4.05
C ARG A 31 -7.06 32.14 4.81
N PHE A 32 -6.73 31.21 5.70
CA PHE A 32 -5.41 31.11 6.32
C PHE A 32 -4.98 29.65 6.44
N ARG A 33 -3.68 29.44 6.65
CA ARG A 33 -3.05 28.12 6.64
C ARG A 33 -2.44 27.80 8.00
N VAL A 34 -2.73 26.60 8.50
CA VAL A 34 -2.12 26.03 9.71
C VAL A 34 -1.33 24.77 9.34
N VAL A 35 -0.10 24.66 9.84
CA VAL A 35 0.75 23.48 9.66
C VAL A 35 1.08 22.87 11.02
N SER A 36 0.99 21.54 11.12
CA SER A 36 1.58 20.76 12.21
C SER A 36 2.74 19.93 11.68
N TYR A 37 3.91 20.00 12.34
CA TYR A 37 5.13 19.33 11.90
C TYR A 37 6.03 18.94 13.09
N ASN A 38 6.12 17.63 13.38
CA ASN A 38 7.16 17.06 14.24
C ASN A 38 8.48 16.96 13.44
N ILE A 39 9.46 17.77 13.82
CA ILE A 39 10.70 17.96 13.04
C ILE A 39 11.82 16.95 13.35
N LEU A 40 11.59 16.04 14.29
CA LEU A 40 12.55 15.09 14.84
C LEU A 40 13.77 15.78 15.48
N ALA A 41 13.85 15.89 16.80
CA ALA A 41 14.95 16.59 17.47
C ALA A 41 16.35 16.07 17.04
N ARG A 42 17.35 16.95 16.96
CA ARG A 42 18.76 16.62 16.69
C ARG A 42 19.24 15.42 17.49
N TRP A 43 19.00 15.42 18.79
CA TRP A 43 19.47 14.35 19.68
C TRP A 43 18.75 13.01 19.46
N LYS A 44 17.51 13.03 18.95
CA LYS A 44 16.77 11.79 18.63
C LYS A 44 17.18 11.21 17.29
N ALA A 45 17.62 12.05 16.35
CA ALA A 45 18.04 11.63 15.02
C ALA A 45 19.25 10.68 15.04
N SER A 46 20.10 10.73 16.08
CA SER A 46 21.22 9.80 16.26
C SER A 46 20.82 8.42 16.79
N SER A 47 19.53 8.17 17.02
CA SER A 47 19.04 6.84 17.42
C SER A 47 19.33 5.79 16.35
N PRO A 48 19.72 4.55 16.73
CA PRO A 48 19.86 3.43 15.79
C PRO A 48 18.59 3.18 14.96
N MET A 49 17.43 3.62 15.46
CA MET A 49 16.16 3.60 14.75
C MET A 49 16.23 4.28 13.38
N TYR A 50 17.12 5.25 13.16
CA TYR A 50 17.25 5.99 11.89
C TYR A 50 18.46 5.57 11.04
N SER A 51 19.14 4.47 11.38
CA SER A 51 20.36 3.99 10.71
C SER A 51 20.20 3.65 9.22
N TYR A 52 18.97 3.47 8.74
CA TYR A 52 18.66 3.29 7.32
C TYR A 52 18.78 4.59 6.50
N SER A 53 18.82 5.76 7.15
CA SER A 53 18.97 7.04 6.47
C SER A 53 20.43 7.27 6.11
N PRO A 54 20.76 7.86 4.94
CA PRO A 54 22.14 8.19 4.60
C PRO A 54 22.79 9.03 5.71
N PRO A 55 24.04 8.74 6.14
CA PRO A 55 24.66 9.43 7.27
C PRO A 55 24.65 10.95 7.14
N ASP A 56 24.95 11.48 5.94
CA ASP A 56 24.93 12.91 5.65
C ASP A 56 23.57 13.56 5.88
N CYS A 57 22.50 12.78 5.73
CA CYS A 57 21.14 13.28 5.86
C CYS A 57 20.71 13.41 7.31
N ILE A 58 21.25 12.58 8.20
CA ILE A 58 20.99 12.62 9.65
C ILE A 58 21.62 13.85 10.31
N LEU A 59 22.73 14.34 9.76
CA LEU A 59 23.47 15.50 10.28
C LEU A 59 22.55 16.72 10.39
N TRP A 60 22.57 17.35 11.57
CA TRP A 60 21.75 18.52 11.86
C TRP A 60 21.92 19.64 10.83
N ASP A 61 23.14 19.94 10.41
CA ASP A 61 23.41 21.05 9.48
C ASP A 61 22.76 20.87 8.10
N ASN A 62 22.60 19.62 7.65
CA ASN A 62 21.92 19.31 6.40
C ASN A 62 20.41 19.24 6.60
N ARG A 63 19.99 18.60 7.70
CA ARG A 63 18.58 18.38 7.96
C ARG A 63 17.83 19.64 8.35
N SER A 64 18.44 20.50 9.15
CA SER A 64 17.88 21.79 9.58
C SER A 64 17.59 22.69 8.38
N LYS A 65 18.46 22.72 7.37
CA LYS A 65 18.22 23.40 6.08
C LYS A 65 16.99 22.83 5.36
N ALA A 66 16.89 21.51 5.26
CA ALA A 66 15.74 20.86 4.62
C ALA A 66 14.42 21.12 5.39
N ILE A 67 14.45 21.06 6.73
CA ILE A 67 13.30 21.39 7.60
C ILE A 67 12.87 22.84 7.33
N LEU A 68 13.82 23.77 7.33
CA LEU A 68 13.56 25.18 7.10
C LEU A 68 13.02 25.45 5.67
N ASP A 69 13.52 24.75 4.66
CA ASP A 69 13.01 24.84 3.29
C ASP A 69 11.58 24.29 3.16
N ASN A 70 11.27 23.17 3.84
CA ASN A 70 9.91 22.64 3.91
C ASN A 70 8.96 23.63 4.59
N ILE A 71 9.36 24.16 5.75
CA ILE A 71 8.59 25.18 6.48
C ILE A 71 8.25 26.37 5.58
N LYS A 72 9.22 26.88 4.82
CA LYS A 72 9.00 27.98 3.86
C LYS A 72 8.01 27.59 2.76
N SER A 73 8.14 26.39 2.20
CA SER A 73 7.30 25.94 1.09
C SER A 73 5.82 25.81 1.46
N PHE A 74 5.50 25.59 2.73
CA PHE A 74 4.10 25.55 3.17
C PHE A 74 3.43 26.93 3.15
N GLU A 75 4.21 28.02 3.18
CA GLU A 75 3.72 29.40 3.22
C GLU A 75 2.62 29.61 4.28
N ALA A 76 2.75 28.94 5.43
CA ALA A 76 1.70 28.87 6.44
C ALA A 76 1.54 30.19 7.19
N ASP A 77 0.36 30.45 7.75
CA ASP A 77 0.14 31.63 8.59
C ASP A 77 0.38 31.32 10.06
N PHE A 78 0.12 30.08 10.46
CA PHE A 78 0.50 29.47 11.73
C PHE A 78 1.24 28.15 11.51
N ILE A 79 2.32 27.93 12.27
CA ILE A 79 3.11 26.70 12.24
C ILE A 79 3.28 26.19 13.67
N CYS A 80 2.73 25.02 13.95
CA CYS A 80 2.89 24.26 15.18
C CYS A 80 4.01 23.23 14.98
N LEU A 81 5.14 23.41 15.66
CA LEU A 81 6.26 22.48 15.62
C LEU A 81 6.38 21.69 16.92
N GLN A 82 6.72 20.42 16.81
CA GLN A 82 7.06 19.53 17.93
C GLN A 82 8.48 18.99 17.74
N GLU A 83 9.11 18.61 18.85
CA GLU A 83 10.52 18.20 18.88
C GLU A 83 11.49 19.31 18.44
N VAL A 84 11.16 20.55 18.79
CA VAL A 84 11.97 21.72 18.51
C VAL A 84 13.13 21.77 19.50
N ASP A 85 14.31 21.37 19.07
CA ASP A 85 15.57 21.77 19.71
C ASP A 85 16.25 22.89 18.90
N GLU A 86 17.35 23.43 19.42
CA GLU A 86 18.12 24.50 18.75
C GLU A 86 17.26 25.76 18.44
N TYR A 87 16.28 26.07 19.29
CA TYR A 87 15.37 27.21 19.06
C TYR A 87 16.13 28.54 18.92
N ILE A 88 16.95 28.89 19.91
CA ILE A 88 17.71 30.15 19.95
C ILE A 88 18.79 30.18 18.85
N SER A 89 19.48 29.07 18.64
CA SER A 89 20.62 28.97 17.72
C SER A 89 20.21 28.88 16.25
N PHE A 90 19.04 28.27 15.95
CA PHE A 90 18.58 28.02 14.59
C PHE A 90 17.23 28.68 14.30
N PHE A 91 16.17 28.30 15.01
CA PHE A 91 14.81 28.68 14.60
C PHE A 91 14.51 30.17 14.76
N ASP A 92 14.91 30.80 15.85
CA ASP A 92 14.54 32.18 16.20
C ASP A 92 14.83 33.16 15.05
N ARG A 93 16.12 33.30 14.70
CA ARG A 93 16.55 34.19 13.60
C ARG A 93 16.11 33.73 12.22
N ASN A 94 16.09 32.41 11.96
CA ASN A 94 15.69 31.92 10.64
C ASN A 94 14.21 32.13 10.38
N MET A 95 13.35 31.95 11.38
CA MET A 95 11.91 32.18 11.25
C MET A 95 11.60 33.68 11.20
N GLU A 96 12.27 34.50 12.01
CA GLU A 96 12.16 35.96 11.94
C GLU A 96 12.53 36.51 10.55
N ALA A 97 13.62 36.03 9.96
CA ALA A 97 14.04 36.39 8.61
C ALA A 97 13.00 36.06 7.53
N HIS A 98 12.06 35.16 7.81
CA HIS A 98 10.95 34.78 6.93
C HIS A 98 9.60 35.36 7.39
N GLY A 99 9.62 36.34 8.29
CA GLY A 99 8.46 37.11 8.69
C GLY A 99 7.58 36.42 9.73
N TYR A 100 8.12 35.49 10.51
CA TYR A 100 7.43 34.85 11.62
C TYR A 100 7.92 35.37 12.98
N THR A 101 7.03 35.36 13.96
CA THR A 101 7.33 35.47 15.39
C THR A 101 6.96 34.15 16.06
N GLY A 102 7.73 33.71 17.05
CA GLY A 102 7.58 32.40 17.67
C GLY A 102 7.28 32.46 19.17
N ILE A 103 6.45 31.53 19.65
CA ILE A 103 6.31 31.14 21.04
C ILE A 103 6.95 29.77 21.16
N TYR A 104 7.86 29.58 22.11
CA TYR A 104 8.54 28.30 22.33
C TYR A 104 8.59 27.96 23.81
N PHE A 105 8.40 26.67 24.11
CA PHE A 105 8.54 26.14 25.44
C PHE A 105 9.26 24.78 25.43
N PRO A 106 10.40 24.64 26.13
CA PRO A 106 11.13 23.37 26.23
C PRO A 106 10.43 22.38 27.16
N ARG A 107 10.69 21.08 26.96
CA ARG A 107 10.29 20.02 27.89
C ARG A 107 11.29 19.91 29.05
N GLY A 108 10.81 19.96 30.30
CA GLY A 108 11.56 19.65 31.54
C GLY A 108 12.77 20.56 31.88
N GLU A 109 13.34 20.37 33.07
CA GLU A 109 14.55 21.07 33.57
C GLU A 109 15.86 20.28 33.34
N GLY A 110 15.82 19.17 32.58
CA GLY A 110 16.94 18.25 32.38
C GLY A 110 17.84 18.52 31.16
N TYR A 111 18.73 17.55 30.84
CA TYR A 111 19.63 17.60 29.67
C TYR A 111 18.91 17.43 28.30
N ILE A 112 17.64 17.03 28.31
CA ILE A 112 16.80 16.85 27.12
C ILE A 112 16.13 18.19 26.84
N ARG A 113 16.36 18.76 25.64
CA ARG A 113 16.13 20.19 25.35
C ARG A 113 15.20 20.48 24.19
N ASP A 114 14.38 19.51 23.77
CA ASP A 114 13.39 19.76 22.73
C ASP A 114 12.02 20.15 23.31
N GLY A 115 11.23 20.87 22.54
CA GLY A 115 9.97 21.46 22.98
C GLY A 115 8.91 21.53 21.89
N CYS A 116 7.89 22.35 22.14
CA CYS A 116 6.91 22.76 21.14
C CYS A 116 7.08 24.24 20.83
N ALA A 117 6.76 24.62 19.59
CA ALA A 117 6.72 26.02 19.19
C ALA A 117 5.47 26.34 18.36
N ILE A 118 4.96 27.56 18.50
CA ILE A 118 3.96 28.15 17.60
C ILE A 118 4.59 29.36 16.93
N PHE A 119 4.78 29.30 15.61
CA PHE A 119 5.18 30.44 14.79
C PHE A 119 3.97 31.04 14.08
N PHE A 120 3.92 32.37 14.01
CA PHE A 120 2.83 33.10 13.34
C PHE A 120 3.37 34.34 12.63
N LYS A 121 2.67 34.80 11.58
CA LYS A 121 3.03 36.05 10.89
C LYS A 121 2.40 37.25 11.61
N PRO A 122 3.19 38.17 12.22
CA PRO A 122 2.63 39.31 12.96
C PRO A 122 1.88 40.31 12.07
N LYS A 123 2.10 40.28 10.75
CA LYS A 123 1.31 41.05 9.77
C LYS A 123 -0.10 40.49 9.53
N PHE A 124 -0.34 39.24 9.94
CA PHE A 124 -1.60 38.53 9.71
C PHE A 124 -2.39 38.34 11.02
N ALA A 125 -1.69 38.06 12.12
CA ALA A 125 -2.31 37.78 13.42
C ALA A 125 -1.56 38.49 14.56
N GLU A 126 -2.32 39.04 15.50
CA GLU A 126 -1.81 39.65 16.73
C GLU A 126 -1.98 38.66 17.90
N LEU A 127 -0.91 38.39 18.65
CA LEU A 127 -0.96 37.56 19.84
C LEU A 127 -1.64 38.32 20.98
N ILE A 128 -2.71 37.75 21.55
CA ILE A 128 -3.41 38.30 22.71
C ILE A 128 -2.72 37.83 23.99
N THR A 129 -2.62 36.51 24.15
CA THR A 129 -1.96 35.86 25.30
C THR A 129 -1.72 34.38 24.99
N TYR A 130 -0.91 33.71 25.81
CA TYR A 130 -0.70 32.27 25.73
C TYR A 130 -0.53 31.64 27.11
N ASN A 131 -0.91 30.37 27.21
CA ASN A 131 -0.71 29.54 28.38
C ASN A 131 0.10 28.29 28.02
N ILE A 132 0.89 27.81 28.98
CA ILE A 132 1.64 26.56 28.87
C ILE A 132 0.92 25.49 29.67
N VAL A 133 0.70 24.35 29.04
CA VAL A 133 0.19 23.14 29.70
C VAL A 133 1.38 22.25 30.01
N ASP A 134 1.82 22.28 31.26
CA ASP A 134 2.83 21.36 31.77
C ASP A 134 2.13 20.16 32.40
N TYR A 135 2.24 18.99 31.74
CA TYR A 135 1.54 17.79 32.20
C TYR A 135 2.12 17.22 33.49
N ASN A 136 3.33 17.62 33.91
CA ASN A 136 3.90 17.19 35.19
C ASN A 136 3.20 17.88 36.38
N ASN A 137 2.82 19.15 36.23
CA ASN A 137 2.11 19.89 37.27
C ASN A 137 0.73 19.29 37.59
N LEU A 138 0.19 18.45 36.69
CA LEU A 138 -1.06 17.71 36.89
C LEU A 138 -0.93 16.60 37.92
N ALA A 139 0.25 15.97 38.01
CA ALA A 139 0.55 14.99 39.04
C ALA A 139 0.54 15.64 40.44
N GLU A 140 0.82 16.94 40.53
CA GLU A 140 1.02 17.65 41.81
C GLU A 140 -0.24 18.37 42.31
N ARG A 141 -1.08 18.92 41.41
CA ARG A 141 -2.27 19.74 41.77
C ARG A 141 -3.40 18.99 42.51
N ARG A 142 -3.30 17.67 42.74
CA ARG A 142 -4.29 16.90 43.54
C ARG A 142 -3.72 16.11 44.72
N CYS A 143 -2.42 16.23 45.03
CA CYS A 143 -1.83 15.62 46.24
C CYS A 143 -2.43 16.13 47.56
N VAL A 144 -3.37 17.08 47.53
CA VAL A 144 -4.04 17.62 48.72
C VAL A 144 -5.41 16.97 49.00
N ALA A 145 -6.00 16.19 48.07
CA ALA A 145 -7.43 15.83 48.19
C ALA A 145 -7.84 14.34 48.04
N SER A 146 -6.97 13.38 47.69
CA SER A 146 -7.42 11.98 47.66
C SER A 146 -6.30 10.95 47.74
N THR A 147 -6.52 9.93 48.56
CA THR A 147 -5.77 8.67 48.72
C THR A 147 -5.71 7.86 47.42
N ILE A 148 -4.88 8.30 46.46
CA ILE A 148 -4.62 7.55 45.22
C ILE A 148 -3.14 7.15 45.19
N HIS A 149 -2.92 5.86 44.94
CA HIS A 149 -1.64 5.15 44.96
C HIS A 149 -0.49 5.89 44.25
N GLY A 150 0.67 5.99 44.92
CA GLY A 150 1.86 6.71 44.45
C GLY A 150 2.44 6.25 43.10
N ASP A 151 2.07 5.05 42.61
CA ASP A 151 2.51 4.52 41.31
C ASP A 151 1.81 5.17 40.09
N ALA A 152 0.58 5.67 40.24
CA ALA A 152 -0.11 6.33 39.13
C ALA A 152 0.42 7.76 38.89
N VAL A 153 0.80 8.44 39.97
CA VAL A 153 1.30 9.82 39.96
C VAL A 153 2.72 9.88 39.39
N SER A 154 3.57 8.88 39.68
CA SER A 154 4.93 8.79 39.12
C SER A 154 4.93 8.54 37.62
N LYS A 155 3.98 7.75 37.09
CA LYS A 155 3.82 7.48 35.65
C LYS A 155 3.43 8.71 34.82
N LEU A 156 2.72 9.68 35.41
CA LEU A 156 2.28 10.90 34.72
C LEU A 156 3.39 11.96 34.56
N LYS A 157 4.48 11.87 35.34
CA LYS A 157 5.65 12.76 35.21
C LYS A 157 6.49 12.35 34.00
N CYS A 158 6.10 12.82 32.83
CA CYS A 158 6.66 12.43 31.53
C CYS A 158 7.28 13.60 30.75
N ASP A 159 7.40 14.79 31.35
CA ASP A 159 7.98 16.02 30.76
C ASP A 159 7.32 16.44 29.43
N CYS A 160 6.09 16.01 29.18
CA CYS A 160 5.35 16.41 27.99
C CYS A 160 4.75 17.82 28.23
N ILE A 161 4.55 18.58 27.16
CA ILE A 161 4.00 19.94 27.26
C ILE A 161 3.04 20.26 26.10
N GLY A 162 2.19 21.25 26.32
CA GLY A 162 1.37 21.90 25.30
C GLY A 162 1.47 23.43 25.40
N ILE A 163 1.14 24.11 24.30
CA ILE A 163 1.06 25.58 24.23
C ILE A 163 -0.33 25.92 23.71
N LEU A 164 -1.03 26.81 24.40
CA LEU A 164 -2.32 27.38 23.98
C LEU A 164 -2.11 28.86 23.74
N ALA A 165 -2.35 29.37 22.52
CA ALA A 165 -2.15 30.78 22.22
C ALA A 165 -3.37 31.37 21.51
N ALA A 166 -3.86 32.50 22.02
CA ALA A 166 -5.00 33.21 21.45
C ALA A 166 -4.52 34.34 20.54
N PHE A 167 -5.08 34.41 19.34
CA PHE A 167 -4.71 35.36 18.32
C PHE A 167 -5.93 36.10 17.79
N LYS A 168 -5.77 37.40 17.57
CA LYS A 168 -6.71 38.20 16.77
C LYS A 168 -6.25 38.19 15.32
N ILE A 169 -7.05 37.60 14.43
CA ILE A 169 -6.78 37.64 12.99
C ILE A 169 -7.10 39.04 12.46
N LEU A 170 -6.11 39.67 11.84
CA LEU A 170 -6.24 41.01 11.29
C LEU A 170 -7.15 41.00 10.04
N LYS A 171 -7.48 42.19 9.52
CA LYS A 171 -8.45 42.36 8.42
C LYS A 171 -8.12 41.44 7.23
N PRO A 172 -9.14 40.82 6.59
CA PRO A 172 -10.57 41.13 6.69
C PRO A 172 -11.36 40.34 7.76
N PHE A 173 -10.78 39.33 8.40
CA PHE A 173 -11.53 38.42 9.27
C PHE A 173 -12.01 39.06 10.57
N ASN A 174 -11.12 39.79 11.27
CA ASN A 174 -11.38 40.34 12.60
C ASN A 174 -12.03 39.32 13.55
N HIS A 175 -11.45 38.12 13.61
CA HIS A 175 -11.93 36.98 14.39
C HIS A 175 -10.84 36.51 15.34
N VAL A 176 -11.23 36.03 16.53
CA VAL A 176 -10.28 35.47 17.50
C VAL A 176 -10.18 33.96 17.30
N VAL A 177 -8.95 33.47 17.19
CA VAL A 177 -8.66 32.05 17.07
C VAL A 177 -7.67 31.62 18.15
N ILE A 178 -7.92 30.47 18.75
CA ILE A 178 -6.98 29.80 19.65
C ILE A 178 -6.24 28.75 18.82
N ILE A 179 -4.92 28.89 18.73
CA ILE A 179 -4.03 27.89 18.14
C ILE A 179 -3.33 27.17 19.28
N ALA A 180 -3.52 25.87 19.35
CA ALA A 180 -2.88 25.01 20.33
C ALA A 180 -1.93 24.01 19.67
N THR A 181 -0.82 23.69 20.34
CA THR A 181 0.07 22.59 19.96
C THR A 181 0.41 21.71 21.15
N THR A 182 0.54 20.39 20.94
CA THR A 182 1.01 19.46 21.98
C THR A 182 1.96 18.40 21.41
N HIS A 183 2.72 17.77 22.32
CA HIS A 183 3.44 16.53 22.05
C HIS A 183 3.23 15.58 23.23
N LEU A 184 2.31 14.63 23.08
CA LEU A 184 1.96 13.66 24.11
C LEU A 184 3.04 12.57 24.26
N LYS A 185 2.96 11.81 25.36
CA LYS A 185 3.91 10.74 25.68
C LYS A 185 4.10 9.75 24.51
N SER A 186 5.34 9.61 24.07
CA SER A 186 5.73 8.56 23.13
C SER A 186 5.90 7.20 23.82
N GLY A 187 5.53 6.12 23.14
CA GLY A 187 5.73 4.74 23.57
C GLY A 187 5.49 3.78 22.39
N LYS A 188 5.65 2.47 22.60
CA LYS A 188 5.11 1.49 21.64
C LYS A 188 3.57 1.58 21.59
N PRO A 189 2.92 1.04 20.54
CA PRO A 189 1.48 0.80 20.57
C PRO A 189 1.09 0.06 21.86
N ASP A 190 -0.03 0.46 22.46
CA ASP A 190 -0.57 -0.07 23.73
C ASP A 190 0.26 0.26 24.98
N GLU A 191 1.43 0.89 24.81
CA GLU A 191 2.29 1.33 25.89
C GLU A 191 1.96 2.79 26.25
N TRP A 192 1.67 3.04 27.52
CA TRP A 192 1.35 4.36 28.09
C TRP A 192 0.02 4.97 27.62
N ASP A 193 -0.92 4.17 27.11
CA ASP A 193 -2.20 4.69 26.61
C ASP A 193 -3.03 5.36 27.72
N ASP A 194 -2.94 4.85 28.95
CA ASP A 194 -3.49 5.49 30.16
C ASP A 194 -2.91 6.89 30.40
N VAL A 195 -1.59 7.04 30.25
CA VAL A 195 -0.89 8.32 30.39
C VAL A 195 -1.24 9.27 29.24
N LYS A 196 -1.24 8.79 27.99
CA LYS A 196 -1.61 9.61 26.83
C LYS A 196 -3.05 10.12 26.95
N LEU A 197 -3.98 9.26 27.38
CA LEU A 197 -5.38 9.64 27.61
C LEU A 197 -5.51 10.65 28.75
N ALA A 198 -4.79 10.45 29.86
CA ALA A 198 -4.76 11.43 30.95
C ALA A 198 -4.23 12.80 30.50
N GLN A 199 -3.15 12.82 29.70
CA GLN A 199 -2.60 14.06 29.14
C GLN A 199 -3.58 14.73 28.16
N ALA A 200 -4.26 13.95 27.30
CA ALA A 200 -5.27 14.47 26.38
C ALA A 200 -6.47 15.07 27.12
N LYS A 201 -6.98 14.41 28.18
CA LYS A 201 -8.02 14.93 29.06
C LYS A 201 -7.64 16.27 29.67
N SER A 202 -6.40 16.36 30.18
CA SER A 202 -5.94 17.61 30.76
C SER A 202 -5.75 18.73 29.75
N LEU A 203 -5.27 18.39 28.56
CA LEU A 203 -5.13 19.36 27.47
C LEU A 203 -6.49 19.95 27.11
N MET A 204 -7.51 19.10 26.97
CA MET A 204 -8.87 19.54 26.68
C MET A 204 -9.44 20.39 27.81
N PHE A 205 -9.16 20.06 29.08
CA PHE A 205 -9.59 20.86 30.23
C PHE A 205 -8.98 22.25 30.24
N GLU A 206 -7.65 22.34 30.13
CA GLU A 206 -6.94 23.62 30.10
C GLU A 206 -7.34 24.45 28.87
N LEU A 207 -7.60 23.79 27.73
CA LEU A 207 -8.09 24.44 26.52
C LEU A 207 -9.51 25.00 26.69
N ALA A 208 -10.39 24.30 27.39
CA ALA A 208 -11.73 24.80 27.70
C ALA A 208 -11.69 26.01 28.63
N MET A 209 -10.90 25.95 29.70
CA MET A 209 -10.70 27.07 30.63
C MET A 209 -10.06 28.28 29.94
N PHE A 210 -9.08 28.03 29.08
CA PHE A 210 -8.44 29.08 28.30
C PHE A 210 -9.45 29.71 27.33
N LYS A 211 -10.24 28.90 26.61
CA LYS A 211 -11.29 29.41 25.71
C LYS A 211 -12.28 30.30 26.45
N ARG A 212 -12.82 29.87 27.60
CA ARG A 212 -13.74 30.68 28.44
C ARG A 212 -13.12 32.02 28.83
N THR A 213 -11.86 32.00 29.25
CA THR A 213 -11.12 33.22 29.62
C THR A 213 -11.01 34.18 28.45
N ILE A 214 -10.62 33.68 27.28
CA ILE A 214 -10.51 34.52 26.06
C ILE A 214 -11.88 35.02 25.61
N SER A 215 -12.93 34.18 25.67
CA SER A 215 -14.30 34.59 25.36
C SER A 215 -14.75 35.77 26.24
N ALA A 216 -14.43 35.74 27.53
CA ALA A 216 -14.75 36.80 28.47
C ALA A 216 -13.94 38.08 28.24
N VAL A 217 -12.63 37.95 27.98
CA VAL A 217 -11.73 39.11 27.77
C VAL A 217 -11.99 39.81 26.43
N GLU A 218 -12.18 39.04 25.36
CA GLU A 218 -12.38 39.59 24.02
C GLU A 218 -13.86 39.79 23.66
N ASN A 219 -14.78 39.39 24.55
CA ASN A 219 -16.22 39.43 24.34
C ASN A 219 -16.64 38.80 22.98
N CYS A 220 -16.14 37.59 22.72
CA CYS A 220 -16.37 36.86 21.48
C CYS A 220 -16.45 35.34 21.74
N SER A 221 -16.71 34.55 20.70
CA SER A 221 -16.58 33.08 20.75
C SER A 221 -15.38 32.66 19.89
N PRO A 222 -14.20 32.43 20.50
CA PRO A 222 -13.02 32.06 19.75
C PRO A 222 -13.19 30.71 19.06
N SER A 223 -12.75 30.61 17.80
CA SER A 223 -12.58 29.30 17.17
C SER A 223 -11.32 28.62 17.70
N VAL A 224 -11.32 27.30 17.77
CA VAL A 224 -10.20 26.52 18.28
C VAL A 224 -9.60 25.66 17.16
N ILE A 225 -8.27 25.67 17.05
CA ILE A 225 -7.50 24.74 16.23
C ILE A 225 -6.43 24.12 17.14
N LEU A 226 -6.50 22.81 17.33
CA LEU A 226 -5.56 22.04 18.15
C LEU A 226 -4.74 21.12 17.25
N ALA A 227 -3.43 21.30 17.23
CA ALA A 227 -2.52 20.51 16.41
C ALA A 227 -1.48 19.78 17.28
N GLY A 228 -0.83 18.75 16.74
CA GLY A 228 0.34 18.18 17.41
C GLY A 228 0.59 16.73 17.11
N ASP A 229 1.58 16.18 17.82
CA ASP A 229 1.89 14.75 17.85
C ASP A 229 1.23 14.13 19.09
N PHE A 230 0.16 13.39 18.86
CA PHE A 230 -0.61 12.74 19.93
C PHE A 230 -0.05 11.36 20.28
N ASN A 231 0.90 10.82 19.48
CA ASN A 231 1.43 9.46 19.65
C ASN A 231 0.34 8.37 19.78
N SER A 232 -0.83 8.60 19.17
CA SER A 232 -2.03 7.77 19.27
C SER A 232 -2.73 7.66 17.92
N ASN A 233 -3.13 6.45 17.52
CA ASN A 233 -3.75 6.20 16.21
C ASN A 233 -5.27 6.52 16.19
N PRO A 234 -5.92 6.53 15.01
CA PRO A 234 -7.34 6.87 14.91
C PRO A 234 -8.30 5.91 15.61
N SER A 235 -7.84 4.71 16.02
CA SER A 235 -8.61 3.73 16.78
C SER A 235 -8.42 3.83 18.31
N SER A 236 -7.65 4.80 18.78
CA SER A 236 -7.34 4.95 20.21
C SER A 236 -8.39 5.75 20.98
N ASP A 237 -8.52 5.48 22.28
CA ASP A 237 -9.34 6.26 23.21
C ASP A 237 -8.95 7.75 23.23
N VAL A 238 -7.67 8.07 22.97
CA VAL A 238 -7.19 9.45 22.87
C VAL A 238 -7.83 10.16 21.68
N TYR A 239 -7.80 9.51 20.51
CA TYR A 239 -8.39 10.06 19.30
C TYR A 239 -9.90 10.18 19.46
N GLU A 240 -10.57 9.15 19.97
CA GLU A 240 -12.02 9.18 20.22
C GLU A 240 -12.40 10.30 21.19
N TYR A 241 -11.68 10.45 22.30
CA TYR A 241 -11.96 11.48 23.30
C TYR A 241 -11.79 12.90 22.75
N VAL A 242 -10.73 13.16 21.97
CA VAL A 242 -10.47 14.48 21.38
C VAL A 242 -11.40 14.75 20.19
N ASN A 243 -11.74 13.73 19.41
CA ASN A 243 -12.57 13.82 18.20
C ASN A 243 -14.06 13.54 18.50
N SER A 244 -14.59 14.14 19.56
CA SER A 244 -15.98 13.93 19.98
C SER A 244 -16.70 15.23 20.31
N ASP A 245 -17.99 15.26 19.99
CA ASP A 245 -18.93 16.29 20.43
C ASP A 245 -19.54 15.86 21.78
N ASN A 246 -19.70 16.80 22.72
CA ASN A 246 -20.48 16.61 23.95
C ASN A 246 -19.98 15.58 24.98
N ILE A 247 -18.69 15.22 25.00
CA ILE A 247 -18.10 14.53 26.16
C ILE A 247 -17.72 15.57 27.21
N PRO A 248 -18.24 15.54 28.45
CA PRO A 248 -17.81 16.43 29.54
C PRO A 248 -16.29 16.41 29.68
N VAL A 249 -15.70 17.58 29.90
CA VAL A 249 -14.25 17.64 30.07
C VAL A 249 -13.92 17.18 31.47
N MET A 250 -13.49 15.93 31.59
CA MET A 250 -13.15 15.30 32.85
C MET A 250 -11.70 15.60 33.24
N TRP A 251 -11.48 16.01 34.49
CA TRP A 251 -10.11 16.05 35.03
C TRP A 251 -9.49 14.62 35.01
N PRO A 252 -8.19 14.45 34.67
CA PRO A 252 -7.60 13.15 34.29
C PRO A 252 -7.73 11.99 35.28
N LEU A 253 -7.99 12.26 36.56
CA LEU A 253 -8.05 11.28 37.66
C LEU A 253 -9.40 11.30 38.40
N GLY A 254 -10.50 11.66 37.71
CA GLY A 254 -11.85 11.88 38.29
C GLY A 254 -11.98 13.27 38.91
N GLY A 255 -13.18 13.80 39.19
CA GLY A 255 -13.36 15.15 39.76
C GLY A 255 -14.57 15.89 39.21
N GLU A 256 -14.66 17.20 39.47
CA GLU A 256 -15.72 18.07 38.93
C GLU A 256 -15.79 17.92 37.41
N GLU A 257 -16.98 17.59 36.92
CA GLU A 257 -17.29 17.53 35.50
C GLU A 257 -17.54 18.96 35.02
N GLU A 258 -16.79 19.37 34.01
CA GLU A 258 -17.05 20.63 33.32
C GLU A 258 -17.80 20.35 32.02
N GLU A 259 -18.87 21.11 31.77
CA GLU A 259 -19.55 21.07 30.49
C GLU A 259 -18.57 21.41 29.37
N ASN A 260 -18.45 20.51 28.40
CA ASN A 260 -17.62 20.76 27.25
C ASN A 260 -18.36 21.67 26.27
N GLU A 261 -17.98 22.95 26.26
CA GLU A 261 -18.61 23.99 25.44
C GLU A 261 -18.20 23.93 23.96
N PHE A 262 -17.40 22.94 23.53
CA PHE A 262 -17.04 22.76 22.13
C PHE A 262 -16.63 21.34 21.77
N GLY A 263 -17.08 20.90 20.59
CA GLY A 263 -16.54 19.73 19.91
C GLY A 263 -15.29 20.06 19.11
N LEU A 264 -14.46 19.05 18.90
CA LEU A 264 -13.36 19.08 17.97
C LEU A 264 -13.52 17.96 16.94
N CYS A 265 -13.17 18.26 15.70
CA CYS A 265 -13.10 17.28 14.63
C CYS A 265 -11.71 17.32 13.99
N SER A 266 -11.15 16.16 13.67
CA SER A 266 -9.92 16.09 12.89
C SER A 266 -10.19 16.64 11.49
N ALA A 267 -9.32 17.53 11.00
CA ALA A 267 -9.48 18.13 9.69
C ALA A 267 -9.45 17.09 8.55
N TYR A 268 -8.62 16.03 8.67
CA TYR A 268 -8.59 14.95 7.68
C TYR A 268 -9.77 13.99 7.86
N GLY A 269 -10.00 13.51 9.08
CA GLY A 269 -11.13 12.64 9.41
C GLY A 269 -12.49 13.23 9.00
N PHE A 270 -12.72 14.51 9.27
CA PHE A 270 -13.97 15.23 8.92
C PHE A 270 -14.21 15.37 7.41
N THR A 271 -13.15 15.31 6.58
CA THR A 271 -13.24 15.69 5.16
C THR A 271 -13.14 14.50 4.22
N LYS A 272 -12.10 13.67 4.36
CA LYS A 272 -11.81 12.56 3.43
C LYS A 272 -11.31 11.28 4.12
N GLY A 273 -11.31 11.25 5.45
CA GLY A 273 -10.67 10.22 6.25
C GLY A 273 -9.21 10.56 6.57
N GLU A 274 -8.72 9.98 7.66
CA GLU A 274 -7.33 10.15 8.10
C GLU A 274 -6.32 9.66 7.04
N PRO A 275 -5.15 10.31 6.91
CA PRO A 275 -4.10 9.78 6.05
C PRO A 275 -3.67 8.39 6.55
N LYS A 276 -3.02 7.60 5.68
CA LYS A 276 -2.50 6.28 6.08
C LYS A 276 -1.41 6.37 7.15
N PHE A 277 -0.61 7.43 7.10
CA PHE A 277 0.42 7.70 8.08
C PHE A 277 0.75 9.20 8.11
N THR A 278 1.22 9.66 9.26
CA THR A 278 1.85 10.99 9.46
C THR A 278 3.28 10.83 9.99
N LYS A 279 3.53 9.72 10.68
CA LYS A 279 4.85 9.23 11.05
C LYS A 279 5.20 8.01 10.22
N TYR A 280 6.32 8.09 9.51
CA TYR A 280 6.86 6.98 8.76
C TYR A 280 8.28 6.68 9.22
N VAL A 281 8.51 5.44 9.64
CA VAL A 281 9.83 4.82 9.79
C VAL A 281 9.69 3.38 9.25
N PRO A 282 10.73 2.78 8.66
CA PRO A 282 10.70 1.39 8.24
C PRO A 282 10.20 0.48 9.38
N GLY A 283 9.09 -0.22 9.14
CA GLY A 283 8.44 -1.09 10.14
C GLY A 283 7.39 -0.43 11.02
N PHE A 284 7.19 0.88 10.91
CA PHE A 284 6.14 1.58 11.64
C PHE A 284 5.65 2.79 10.84
N ALA A 285 4.44 2.68 10.29
CA ALA A 285 3.77 3.74 9.55
C ALA A 285 2.36 3.89 10.10
N GLU A 286 2.11 4.97 10.81
CA GLU A 286 0.85 5.22 11.51
C GLU A 286 0.51 6.71 11.47
N THR A 287 -0.78 7.01 11.57
CA THR A 287 -1.28 8.38 11.74
C THR A 287 -1.33 8.69 13.22
N LEU A 288 -0.44 9.58 13.65
CA LEU A 288 -0.28 9.98 15.06
C LEU A 288 -0.31 11.49 15.26
N ASP A 289 -0.18 12.25 14.17
CA ASP A 289 -0.21 13.70 14.16
C ASP A 289 -1.57 14.16 13.64
N TYR A 290 -2.16 15.16 14.30
CA TYR A 290 -3.49 15.64 13.96
C TYR A 290 -3.55 17.16 13.91
N VAL A 291 -4.53 17.67 13.17
CA VAL A 291 -5.02 19.05 13.23
C VAL A 291 -6.52 18.97 13.45
N PHE A 292 -6.93 19.17 14.70
CA PHE A 292 -8.31 19.28 15.11
C PHE A 292 -8.80 20.72 15.01
N PHE A 293 -10.09 20.91 14.74
CA PHE A 293 -10.73 22.23 14.75
C PHE A 293 -12.15 22.13 15.28
N THR A 294 -12.70 23.23 15.80
CA THR A 294 -14.14 23.32 16.14
C THR A 294 -14.95 23.66 14.89
N PRO A 295 -15.79 22.74 14.37
CA PRO A 295 -16.67 23.07 13.25
C PRO A 295 -17.62 24.21 13.63
N SER A 296 -17.69 25.24 12.78
CA SER A 296 -18.59 26.38 12.97
C SER A 296 -18.81 27.10 11.65
N ASP A 297 -19.77 28.03 11.63
CA ASP A 297 -19.98 28.93 10.48
C ASP A 297 -18.77 29.85 10.21
N PHE A 298 -17.86 29.99 11.18
CA PHE A 298 -16.70 30.89 11.09
C PHE A 298 -15.44 30.22 10.53
N ILE A 299 -15.25 28.92 10.77
CA ILE A 299 -14.07 28.17 10.31
C ILE A 299 -14.48 26.82 9.74
N SER A 300 -14.05 26.56 8.50
CA SER A 300 -14.17 25.26 7.84
C SER A 300 -12.93 24.94 7.00
N PRO A 301 -12.54 23.65 6.90
CA PRO A 301 -11.44 23.23 6.05
C PRO A 301 -11.84 23.34 4.57
N VAL A 302 -11.05 24.07 3.78
CA VAL A 302 -11.28 24.28 2.34
C VAL A 302 -10.26 23.58 1.45
N LYS A 303 -9.06 23.31 1.99
CA LYS A 303 -8.00 22.57 1.32
C LYS A 303 -7.18 21.79 2.35
N LEU A 304 -6.72 20.61 1.97
CA LEU A 304 -5.75 19.83 2.73
C LEU A 304 -4.56 19.47 1.85
N LEU A 305 -3.40 19.33 2.47
CA LEU A 305 -2.21 18.83 1.80
C LEU A 305 -2.39 17.33 1.59
N ASP A 306 -2.30 16.84 0.36
CA ASP A 306 -2.40 15.40 0.16
C ASP A 306 -1.17 14.70 0.74
N SER A 307 -1.37 13.47 1.21
CA SER A 307 -0.23 12.62 1.49
C SER A 307 0.54 12.38 0.20
N PRO A 308 1.89 12.38 0.18
CA PRO A 308 2.57 11.65 -0.86
C PRO A 308 2.20 10.19 -0.65
N ASP A 309 1.08 9.78 -1.27
CA ASP A 309 1.01 8.45 -1.83
C ASP A 309 2.35 8.25 -2.52
N VAL A 310 3.09 7.19 -2.15
CA VAL A 310 4.29 6.80 -2.89
C VAL A 310 3.80 6.39 -4.27
N CYS A 311 3.62 7.38 -5.13
CA CYS A 311 3.12 7.26 -6.48
C CYS A 311 4.20 6.51 -7.27
N ARG A 312 4.11 5.17 -7.31
CA ARG A 312 5.04 4.37 -8.12
C ARG A 312 4.47 4.30 -9.53
N ASN A 313 4.99 5.13 -10.42
CA ASN A 313 4.90 4.83 -11.84
C ASN A 313 5.90 3.69 -12.09
N PHE A 314 5.40 2.50 -12.43
CA PHE A 314 6.26 1.40 -12.85
C PHE A 314 6.94 1.77 -14.16
N GLU A 315 8.26 1.62 -14.23
CA GLU A 315 9.03 1.91 -15.44
C GLU A 315 9.24 0.66 -16.30
N SER A 316 9.10 -0.52 -15.69
CA SER A 316 9.29 -1.82 -16.31
C SER A 316 8.54 -2.95 -15.58
N ILE A 317 8.45 -4.11 -16.22
CA ILE A 317 8.01 -5.37 -15.61
C ILE A 317 9.16 -6.37 -15.68
N ILE A 318 9.50 -6.98 -14.55
CA ILE A 318 10.41 -8.12 -14.49
C ILE A 318 9.57 -9.34 -14.12
N SER A 319 9.53 -10.36 -14.99
CA SER A 319 8.63 -11.50 -14.81
C SER A 319 9.41 -12.80 -14.69
N PHE A 320 8.94 -13.67 -13.79
CA PHE A 320 9.35 -15.05 -13.59
C PHE A 320 8.12 -15.94 -13.67
N GLY A 321 8.28 -17.25 -13.72
CA GLY A 321 7.18 -18.20 -13.58
C GLY A 321 7.10 -19.23 -14.70
N ASP A 322 5.88 -19.56 -15.08
CA ASP A 322 5.59 -20.73 -15.91
C ASP A 322 4.80 -20.36 -17.20
N SER A 323 4.05 -21.32 -17.74
CA SER A 323 3.20 -21.18 -18.94
C SER A 323 2.20 -20.02 -18.89
N ILE A 324 1.72 -19.64 -17.69
CA ILE A 324 0.73 -18.58 -17.49
C ILE A 324 1.34 -17.19 -17.68
N ALA A 325 2.67 -17.09 -17.56
CA ALA A 325 3.43 -15.87 -17.80
C ALA A 325 4.40 -15.98 -18.98
N ASP A 326 4.62 -17.15 -19.58
CA ASP A 326 5.59 -17.36 -20.66
C ASP A 326 5.16 -16.65 -21.96
N THR A 327 5.98 -15.68 -22.40
CA THR A 327 5.74 -14.88 -23.60
C THR A 327 6.47 -15.40 -24.84
N GLY A 328 7.05 -16.61 -24.75
CA GLY A 328 7.69 -17.32 -25.85
C GLY A 328 9.10 -17.84 -25.54
N ASN A 329 9.53 -17.89 -24.27
CA ASN A 329 10.82 -18.44 -23.89
C ASN A 329 10.91 -19.94 -24.18
N LEU A 330 9.88 -20.75 -23.86
CA LEU A 330 9.96 -22.19 -24.13
C LEU A 330 10.16 -22.46 -25.63
N LEU A 331 9.39 -21.78 -26.49
CA LEU A 331 9.54 -21.87 -27.95
C LEU A 331 10.97 -21.61 -28.42
N ARG A 332 11.73 -20.75 -27.73
CA ARG A 332 13.10 -20.37 -28.09
C ARG A 332 14.15 -21.31 -27.54
N LEU A 333 13.84 -21.98 -26.43
CA LEU A 333 14.70 -22.99 -25.82
C LEU A 333 14.55 -24.36 -26.47
N SER A 334 13.41 -24.64 -27.11
CA SER A 334 13.11 -25.93 -27.74
C SER A 334 13.99 -26.26 -28.94
N ASP A 335 14.24 -27.56 -29.12
CA ASP A 335 14.92 -28.06 -30.31
C ASP A 335 14.04 -27.86 -31.56
N ARG A 336 14.67 -27.60 -32.70
CA ARG A 336 13.97 -27.38 -33.98
C ARG A 336 13.12 -28.57 -34.45
N TYR A 337 13.39 -29.77 -33.95
CA TYR A 337 12.66 -31.00 -34.25
C TYR A 337 11.68 -31.39 -33.14
N ASP A 338 11.68 -30.68 -32.01
CA ASP A 338 10.81 -30.93 -30.85
C ASP A 338 10.27 -29.61 -30.29
N LEU A 339 9.40 -28.98 -31.08
CA LEU A 339 8.78 -27.69 -30.75
C LEU A 339 7.57 -27.88 -29.83
N PRO A 340 7.31 -26.94 -28.91
CA PRO A 340 6.16 -27.02 -28.03
C PRO A 340 4.87 -26.83 -28.83
N MET A 341 3.74 -27.30 -28.29
CA MET A 341 2.44 -27.16 -28.93
C MET A 341 2.07 -25.71 -29.26
N SER A 342 2.50 -24.77 -28.41
CA SER A 342 2.32 -23.32 -28.60
C SER A 342 3.11 -22.72 -29.77
N ALA A 343 3.92 -23.54 -30.48
CA ALA A 343 4.58 -23.19 -31.73
C ALA A 343 3.66 -23.32 -32.96
N PHE A 344 2.50 -23.97 -32.82
CA PHE A 344 1.65 -24.34 -33.94
C PHE A 344 0.27 -23.70 -33.83
N PRO A 345 -0.41 -23.40 -34.96
CA PRO A 345 -1.81 -22.99 -34.93
C PRO A 345 -2.69 -24.04 -34.23
N PRO A 346 -3.76 -23.63 -33.53
CA PRO A 346 -4.34 -22.29 -33.52
C PRO A 346 -3.81 -21.33 -32.42
N TYR A 347 -2.69 -21.63 -31.74
CA TYR A 347 -2.14 -20.71 -30.74
C TYR A 347 -1.84 -19.33 -31.34
N GLY A 348 -2.20 -18.28 -30.61
CA GLY A 348 -2.03 -16.88 -31.03
C GLY A 348 -3.03 -16.35 -32.08
N GLU A 349 -4.03 -17.14 -32.51
CA GLU A 349 -4.96 -16.77 -33.59
C GLU A 349 -5.74 -15.46 -33.37
N THR A 350 -6.10 -15.14 -32.13
CA THR A 350 -7.02 -14.05 -31.80
C THR A 350 -6.40 -12.66 -31.90
N PHE A 351 -5.13 -12.52 -31.52
CA PHE A 351 -4.48 -11.19 -31.43
C PHE A 351 -3.20 -11.07 -32.23
N PHE A 352 -2.33 -12.08 -32.15
CA PHE A 352 -1.07 -12.06 -32.90
C PHE A 352 -1.27 -12.57 -34.33
N HIS A 353 -2.33 -13.36 -34.56
CA HIS A 353 -2.64 -14.02 -35.83
C HIS A 353 -1.56 -15.00 -36.30
N HIS A 354 -0.68 -15.41 -35.39
CA HIS A 354 0.31 -16.45 -35.55
C HIS A 354 0.80 -16.94 -34.16
N PRO A 355 1.35 -18.16 -34.05
CA PRO A 355 1.90 -18.65 -32.79
C PRO A 355 3.12 -17.83 -32.34
N THR A 356 3.10 -17.36 -31.09
CA THR A 356 4.23 -16.65 -30.47
C THR A 356 4.92 -17.46 -29.37
N GLY A 357 4.48 -18.69 -29.11
CA GLY A 357 4.90 -19.48 -27.95
C GLY A 357 4.13 -19.20 -26.66
N ARG A 358 3.15 -18.27 -26.67
CA ARG A 358 2.19 -18.10 -25.56
C ARG A 358 1.19 -19.25 -25.54
N PHE A 359 0.89 -19.77 -24.35
CA PHE A 359 -0.07 -20.86 -24.17
C PHE A 359 -1.51 -20.35 -24.12
N SER A 360 -1.94 -19.64 -25.17
CA SER A 360 -3.29 -19.10 -25.31
C SER A 360 -3.61 -18.83 -26.78
N ASP A 361 -4.88 -18.55 -27.11
CA ASP A 361 -5.26 -18.02 -28.42
C ASP A 361 -4.75 -16.58 -28.66
N GLY A 362 -4.17 -15.93 -27.65
CA GLY A 362 -3.61 -14.59 -27.78
C GLY A 362 -2.76 -14.16 -26.59
N ARG A 363 -3.10 -12.99 -26.04
CA ARG A 363 -2.43 -12.33 -24.92
C ARG A 363 -2.69 -13.03 -23.58
N LEU A 364 -1.69 -13.00 -22.72
CA LEU A 364 -1.71 -13.51 -21.34
C LEU A 364 -2.05 -12.40 -20.34
N ILE A 365 -2.22 -12.74 -19.05
CA ILE A 365 -2.45 -11.75 -17.97
C ILE A 365 -1.34 -10.69 -17.93
N ILE A 366 -0.07 -11.09 -18.08
CA ILE A 366 1.08 -10.16 -18.10
C ILE A 366 0.97 -9.12 -19.22
N ASP A 367 0.45 -9.49 -20.39
CA ASP A 367 0.29 -8.57 -21.51
C ASP A 367 -0.76 -7.50 -21.20
N PHE A 368 -1.89 -7.88 -20.58
CA PHE A 368 -2.91 -6.93 -20.13
C PHE A 368 -2.44 -6.04 -18.98
N ILE A 369 -1.62 -6.56 -18.06
CA ILE A 369 -0.97 -5.75 -17.03
C ILE A 369 -0.05 -4.70 -17.68
N ALA A 370 0.79 -5.10 -18.65
CA ALA A 370 1.65 -4.18 -19.37
C ALA A 370 0.85 -3.08 -20.10
N GLU A 371 -0.24 -3.46 -20.79
CA GLU A 371 -1.15 -2.51 -21.45
C GLU A 371 -1.76 -1.49 -20.47
N HIS A 372 -2.23 -1.96 -19.31
CA HIS A 372 -2.82 -1.11 -18.28
C HIS A 372 -1.79 -0.10 -17.73
N LEU A 373 -0.54 -0.53 -17.56
CA LEU A 373 0.56 0.31 -17.10
C LEU A 373 1.10 1.24 -18.19
N GLY A 374 0.66 1.11 -19.44
CA GLY A 374 1.18 1.85 -20.59
C GLY A 374 2.60 1.44 -21.00
N LEU A 375 2.98 0.21 -20.67
CA LEU A 375 4.26 -0.41 -21.05
C LEU A 375 4.10 -1.24 -22.33
N PRO A 376 5.17 -1.45 -23.11
CA PRO A 376 5.16 -2.43 -24.19
C PRO A 376 4.99 -3.85 -23.65
N TYR A 377 4.60 -4.79 -24.51
CA TYR A 377 4.58 -6.21 -24.15
C TYR A 377 5.96 -6.67 -23.70
N VAL A 378 5.98 -7.44 -22.62
CA VAL A 378 7.22 -7.85 -21.96
C VAL A 378 7.89 -8.93 -22.83
N PRO A 379 9.09 -8.68 -23.38
CA PRO A 379 9.74 -9.63 -24.28
C PRO A 379 10.30 -10.84 -23.52
N PRO A 380 10.29 -12.04 -24.14
CA PRO A 380 10.98 -13.21 -23.59
C PRO A 380 12.50 -12.99 -23.65
N TYR A 381 13.18 -13.31 -22.55
CA TYR A 381 14.64 -13.20 -22.43
C TYR A 381 15.38 -14.00 -23.52
N PHE A 382 15.04 -15.27 -23.69
CA PHE A 382 15.71 -16.17 -24.65
C PHE A 382 15.36 -15.88 -26.12
N GLY A 383 14.27 -15.15 -26.36
CA GLY A 383 13.85 -14.76 -27.71
C GLY A 383 14.45 -13.45 -28.22
N SER A 384 15.20 -12.74 -27.37
CA SER A 384 15.60 -11.34 -27.61
C SER A 384 17.07 -11.11 -27.28
N ILE A 385 17.97 -11.90 -27.88
CA ILE A 385 19.43 -11.86 -27.60
C ILE A 385 20.05 -10.47 -27.86
N ASP A 386 19.42 -9.65 -28.72
CA ASP A 386 19.75 -8.22 -28.96
C ASP A 386 18.60 -7.27 -28.54
N GLY A 387 17.72 -7.72 -27.65
CA GLY A 387 16.49 -7.03 -27.27
C GLY A 387 16.72 -5.81 -26.38
N ASN A 388 15.94 -4.75 -26.60
CA ASN A 388 15.85 -3.66 -25.64
C ASN A 388 14.96 -4.06 -24.46
N PHE A 389 15.57 -4.29 -23.28
CA PHE A 389 14.89 -4.67 -22.05
C PHE A 389 14.59 -3.48 -21.10
N GLU A 390 14.78 -2.24 -21.55
CA GLU A 390 14.59 -1.03 -20.73
C GLU A 390 13.19 -0.96 -20.09
N LYS A 391 12.16 -1.50 -20.76
CA LYS A 391 10.77 -1.49 -20.31
C LYS A 391 10.28 -2.82 -19.75
N GLY A 392 11.17 -3.82 -19.63
CA GLY A 392 10.87 -5.09 -19.01
C GLY A 392 11.50 -6.28 -19.70
N VAL A 393 11.52 -7.39 -18.97
CA VAL A 393 12.08 -8.67 -19.41
C VAL A 393 11.34 -9.81 -18.72
N ASN A 394 11.13 -10.90 -19.44
CA ASN A 394 10.40 -12.06 -18.95
C ASN A 394 11.28 -13.31 -18.99
N PHE A 395 11.46 -13.95 -17.82
CA PHE A 395 12.19 -15.19 -17.61
C PHE A 395 11.28 -16.40 -17.40
N ALA A 396 9.95 -16.21 -17.39
CA ALA A 396 9.01 -17.31 -17.24
C ALA A 396 9.15 -18.30 -18.41
N VAL A 397 9.14 -19.59 -18.11
CA VAL A 397 9.24 -20.68 -19.10
C VAL A 397 8.15 -21.69 -18.82
N ALA A 398 7.38 -22.05 -19.84
CA ALA A 398 6.35 -23.07 -19.67
C ALA A 398 6.91 -24.39 -19.10
N SER A 399 6.08 -25.03 -18.26
CA SER A 399 6.43 -26.22 -17.46
C SER A 399 7.47 -25.99 -16.34
N ALA A 400 7.89 -24.75 -16.08
CA ALA A 400 8.77 -24.45 -14.96
C ALA A 400 8.13 -24.79 -13.60
N THR A 401 8.97 -25.32 -12.72
CA THR A 401 8.67 -25.67 -11.33
C THR A 401 9.28 -24.65 -10.36
N ALA A 402 8.74 -24.54 -9.16
CA ALA A 402 9.38 -23.78 -8.08
C ALA A 402 10.60 -24.52 -7.53
N LEU A 403 10.53 -25.84 -7.44
CA LEU A 403 11.61 -26.74 -7.03
C LEU A 403 12.53 -27.09 -8.21
N GLU A 404 13.78 -27.45 -7.93
CA GLU A 404 14.72 -27.88 -8.95
C GLU A 404 14.30 -29.22 -9.57
N SER A 405 14.48 -29.39 -10.89
CA SER A 405 14.05 -30.63 -11.57
C SER A 405 14.75 -31.86 -10.99
N SER A 406 16.03 -31.75 -10.62
CA SER A 406 16.79 -32.84 -10.00
C SER A 406 16.17 -33.33 -8.68
N PHE A 407 15.59 -32.43 -7.89
CA PHE A 407 14.94 -32.78 -6.62
C PHE A 407 13.62 -33.55 -6.84
N LEU A 408 12.90 -33.22 -7.91
CA LEU A 408 11.66 -33.88 -8.31
C LEU A 408 11.95 -35.23 -8.98
N GLU A 409 12.99 -35.31 -9.81
CA GLU A 409 13.47 -36.55 -10.45
C GLU A 409 13.93 -37.57 -9.40
N GLU A 410 14.61 -37.15 -8.33
CA GLU A 410 14.99 -38.02 -7.21
C GLU A 410 13.78 -38.63 -6.47
N ARG A 411 12.61 -37.97 -6.54
CA ARG A 411 11.33 -38.49 -6.05
C ARG A 411 10.55 -39.28 -7.09
N GLY A 412 11.11 -39.42 -8.29
CA GLY A 412 10.51 -40.17 -9.39
C GLY A 412 9.43 -39.41 -10.15
N TYR A 413 9.41 -38.07 -10.08
CA TYR A 413 8.51 -37.24 -10.88
C TYR A 413 9.21 -36.77 -12.15
N HIS A 414 8.58 -36.98 -13.30
CA HIS A 414 9.16 -36.56 -14.58
C HIS A 414 8.87 -35.09 -14.88
N CYS A 415 9.94 -34.29 -15.01
CA CYS A 415 9.86 -32.88 -15.39
C CYS A 415 10.43 -32.68 -16.81
N PRO A 416 9.68 -32.08 -17.75
CA PRO A 416 10.11 -32.00 -19.15
C PRO A 416 11.23 -30.98 -19.38
N HIS A 417 11.37 -29.96 -18.53
CA HIS A 417 12.30 -28.85 -18.71
C HIS A 417 13.00 -28.46 -17.41
N ASN A 418 14.30 -28.13 -17.50
CA ASN A 418 15.14 -27.78 -16.35
C ASN A 418 15.36 -26.26 -16.24
N ILE A 419 14.25 -25.50 -16.17
CA ILE A 419 14.27 -24.03 -15.97
C ILE A 419 13.37 -23.69 -14.77
N SER A 420 13.72 -24.24 -13.61
CA SER A 420 13.04 -23.96 -12.33
C SER A 420 13.10 -22.48 -11.98
N LEU A 421 12.32 -22.05 -10.98
CA LEU A 421 12.37 -20.69 -10.44
C LEU A 421 13.80 -20.29 -9.99
N GLY A 422 14.53 -21.22 -9.38
CA GLY A 422 15.92 -21.00 -8.97
C GLY A 422 16.84 -20.75 -10.16
N ILE A 423 16.66 -21.51 -11.24
CA ILE A 423 17.40 -21.32 -12.50
C ILE A 423 17.03 -20.00 -13.17
N GLN A 424 15.73 -19.63 -13.23
CA GLN A 424 15.30 -18.35 -13.78
C GLN A 424 15.92 -17.16 -13.02
N LEU A 425 15.95 -17.22 -11.68
CA LEU A 425 16.60 -16.20 -10.86
C LEU A 425 18.11 -16.15 -11.07
N LYS A 426 18.76 -17.32 -11.21
CA LYS A 426 20.19 -17.39 -11.51
C LYS A 426 20.51 -16.69 -12.83
N ILE A 427 19.75 -17.00 -13.89
CA ILE A 427 19.91 -16.37 -15.21
C ILE A 427 19.66 -14.86 -15.11
N PHE A 428 18.62 -14.43 -14.39
CA PHE A 428 18.38 -13.01 -14.16
C PHE A 428 19.58 -12.31 -13.51
N LYS A 429 20.12 -12.88 -12.42
CA LYS A 429 21.30 -12.34 -11.72
C LYS A 429 22.52 -12.25 -12.65
N GLU A 430 22.77 -13.28 -13.46
CA GLU A 430 23.87 -13.33 -14.42
C GLU A 430 23.67 -12.34 -15.59
N SER A 431 22.42 -12.02 -15.93
CA SER A 431 22.07 -11.09 -17.02
C SER A 431 22.12 -9.61 -16.64
N LEU A 432 22.20 -9.26 -15.34
CA LEU A 432 22.16 -7.87 -14.86
C LEU A 432 23.18 -6.94 -15.54
N PRO A 433 24.46 -7.33 -15.74
CA PRO A 433 25.41 -6.46 -16.43
C PRO A 433 24.95 -6.04 -17.83
N ASN A 434 24.21 -6.91 -18.53
CA ASN A 434 23.67 -6.63 -19.86
C ASN A 434 22.35 -5.83 -19.81
N LEU A 435 21.54 -6.02 -18.77
CA LEU A 435 20.24 -5.36 -18.64
C LEU A 435 20.36 -3.89 -18.22
N CYS A 436 21.30 -3.57 -17.35
CA CYS A 436 21.36 -2.27 -16.66
C CYS A 436 22.78 -1.70 -16.51
N GLY A 437 23.82 -2.42 -16.93
CA GLY A 437 25.19 -1.92 -16.87
C GLY A 437 25.75 -1.88 -15.44
N LEU A 438 25.70 -0.71 -14.79
CA LEU A 438 26.30 -0.51 -13.46
C LEU A 438 25.40 -1.06 -12.33
N PRO A 439 25.97 -1.55 -11.22
CA PRO A 439 25.19 -2.07 -10.08
C PRO A 439 24.16 -1.08 -9.49
N SER A 440 24.46 0.23 -9.50
CA SER A 440 23.53 1.28 -9.05
C SER A 440 22.30 1.35 -9.94
N ASP A 441 22.50 1.25 -11.26
CA ASP A 441 21.45 1.38 -12.26
C ASP A 441 20.57 0.13 -12.25
N CYS A 442 21.18 -1.04 -12.02
CA CYS A 442 20.45 -2.29 -11.79
C CYS A 442 19.55 -2.23 -10.57
N ARG A 443 20.06 -1.67 -9.45
CA ARG A 443 19.25 -1.52 -8.25
C ARG A 443 18.07 -0.59 -8.48
N GLU A 444 18.25 0.51 -9.21
CA GLU A 444 17.17 1.44 -9.56
C GLU A 444 16.15 0.81 -10.52
N MET A 445 16.59 0.08 -11.54
CA MET A 445 15.74 -0.67 -12.47
C MET A 445 14.84 -1.66 -11.69
N ILE A 446 15.42 -2.46 -10.81
CA ILE A 446 14.69 -3.44 -9.99
C ILE A 446 13.74 -2.73 -9.01
N ARG A 447 14.17 -1.61 -8.43
CA ARG A 447 13.36 -0.82 -7.48
C ARG A 447 12.11 -0.23 -8.12
N ASN A 448 12.20 0.19 -9.39
CA ASN A 448 11.11 0.84 -10.13
C ASN A 448 10.25 -0.17 -10.93
N ALA A 449 10.63 -1.45 -10.97
CA ALA A 449 9.88 -2.50 -11.67
C ALA A 449 8.66 -2.99 -10.88
N LEU A 450 7.64 -3.44 -11.60
CA LEU A 450 6.68 -4.42 -11.07
C LEU A 450 7.31 -5.82 -11.26
N ILE A 451 7.61 -6.49 -10.15
CA ILE A 451 8.14 -7.86 -10.20
C ILE A 451 6.96 -8.83 -10.17
N LEU A 452 6.74 -9.53 -11.27
CA LEU A 452 5.73 -10.58 -11.36
C LEU A 452 6.40 -11.92 -11.07
N MET A 453 6.08 -12.51 -9.93
CA MET A 453 6.26 -13.95 -9.76
C MET A 453 5.06 -14.54 -10.49
N GLY A 454 5.17 -15.16 -11.66
CA GLY A 454 4.02 -15.78 -12.34
C GLY A 454 3.36 -16.85 -11.48
N GLU A 455 2.41 -17.61 -12.04
CA GLU A 455 1.83 -18.76 -11.35
C GLU A 455 2.85 -19.91 -11.27
N ILE A 456 3.84 -19.77 -10.38
CA ILE A 456 4.94 -20.69 -10.21
C ILE A 456 4.66 -21.60 -9.01
N GLY A 457 4.90 -22.89 -9.17
CA GLY A 457 4.62 -23.90 -8.15
C GLY A 457 3.51 -24.88 -8.49
N ALA A 458 2.55 -24.54 -9.37
CA ALA A 458 1.52 -25.50 -9.78
C ALA A 458 2.10 -26.72 -10.51
N ASN A 459 3.15 -26.54 -11.33
CA ASN A 459 3.74 -27.65 -12.07
C ASN A 459 4.39 -28.69 -11.14
N ASP A 460 4.89 -28.28 -9.98
CA ASP A 460 5.40 -29.17 -8.93
C ASP A 460 4.32 -30.15 -8.43
N TYR A 461 3.05 -29.76 -8.49
CA TYR A 461 1.90 -30.62 -8.17
C TYR A 461 1.31 -31.29 -9.42
N ASN A 462 1.27 -30.59 -10.55
CA ASN A 462 0.63 -31.09 -11.77
C ASN A 462 1.32 -32.34 -12.29
N PHE A 463 2.66 -32.38 -12.33
CA PHE A 463 3.39 -33.56 -12.82
C PHE A 463 3.05 -34.84 -12.03
N PRO A 464 3.18 -34.89 -10.68
CA PRO A 464 2.81 -36.09 -9.94
C PRO A 464 1.30 -36.39 -10.01
N LEU A 465 0.42 -35.37 -10.08
CA LEU A 465 -1.01 -35.62 -10.25
C LEU A 465 -1.34 -36.24 -11.62
N PHE A 466 -0.68 -35.82 -12.71
CA PHE A 466 -0.82 -36.45 -14.03
C PHE A 466 -0.31 -37.89 -14.06
N GLU A 467 0.65 -38.24 -13.21
CA GLU A 467 1.11 -39.60 -12.98
C GLU A 467 0.22 -40.40 -12.00
N LEU A 468 -0.92 -39.84 -11.57
CA LEU A 468 -1.85 -40.45 -10.60
C LEU A 468 -1.19 -40.78 -9.24
N ARG A 469 -0.21 -39.97 -8.81
CA ARG A 469 0.41 -40.10 -7.49
C ARG A 469 -0.60 -39.81 -6.37
N PRO A 470 -0.47 -40.45 -5.19
CA PRO A 470 -1.34 -40.19 -4.05
C PRO A 470 -1.29 -38.71 -3.62
N LEU A 471 -2.47 -38.14 -3.32
CA LEU A 471 -2.57 -36.72 -2.95
C LEU A 471 -1.77 -36.35 -1.70
N ASP A 472 -1.67 -37.27 -0.73
CA ASP A 472 -0.90 -37.04 0.49
C ASP A 472 0.59 -36.85 0.20
N GLU A 473 1.13 -37.59 -0.79
CA GLU A 473 2.52 -37.45 -1.26
C GLU A 473 2.73 -36.09 -1.95
N VAL A 474 1.80 -35.69 -2.82
CA VAL A 474 1.83 -34.38 -3.50
C VAL A 474 1.75 -33.23 -2.48
N LYS A 475 0.97 -33.40 -1.41
CA LYS A 475 0.80 -32.40 -0.36
C LYS A 475 2.07 -32.12 0.43
N GLU A 476 3.00 -33.06 0.52
CA GLU A 476 4.31 -32.85 1.15
C GLU A 476 5.17 -31.83 0.38
N LEU A 477 4.91 -31.60 -0.91
CA LEU A 477 5.63 -30.63 -1.73
C LEU A 477 5.24 -29.18 -1.42
N VAL A 478 4.00 -28.94 -0.95
CA VAL A 478 3.46 -27.59 -0.71
C VAL A 478 4.38 -26.71 0.14
N PRO A 479 4.81 -27.10 1.36
CA PRO A 479 5.69 -26.25 2.16
C PRO A 479 7.04 -25.96 1.48
N LEU A 480 7.56 -26.90 0.67
CA LEU A 480 8.83 -26.74 -0.05
C LEU A 480 8.70 -25.73 -1.19
N VAL A 481 7.62 -25.82 -1.96
CA VAL A 481 7.28 -24.88 -3.03
C VAL A 481 7.13 -23.47 -2.47
N ILE A 482 6.34 -23.31 -1.39
CA ILE A 482 6.14 -22.01 -0.73
C ILE A 482 7.48 -21.44 -0.20
N SER A 483 8.34 -22.29 0.36
CA SER A 483 9.66 -21.88 0.83
C SER A 483 10.55 -21.37 -0.32
N ASN A 484 10.55 -22.05 -1.47
CA ASN A 484 11.31 -21.61 -2.64
C ASN A 484 10.81 -20.27 -3.22
N ILE A 485 9.48 -20.09 -3.31
CA ILE A 485 8.88 -18.81 -3.74
C ILE A 485 9.27 -17.69 -2.76
N SER A 486 9.19 -17.95 -1.46
CA SER A 486 9.56 -17.01 -0.42
C SER A 486 11.04 -16.61 -0.46
N SER A 487 11.92 -17.60 -0.67
CA SER A 487 13.36 -17.39 -0.85
C SER A 487 13.64 -16.51 -2.07
N ALA A 488 12.98 -16.80 -3.19
CA ALA A 488 13.11 -16.02 -4.42
C ALA A 488 12.70 -14.54 -4.24
N ILE A 489 11.58 -14.30 -3.55
CA ILE A 489 11.12 -12.95 -3.22
C ILE A 489 12.14 -12.26 -2.29
N THR A 490 12.63 -12.96 -1.28
CA THR A 490 13.61 -12.41 -0.32
C THR A 490 14.91 -12.01 -1.02
N ASP A 491 15.43 -12.84 -1.93
CA ASP A 491 16.59 -12.52 -2.75
C ASP A 491 16.39 -11.24 -3.58
N LEU A 492 15.26 -11.15 -4.27
CA LEU A 492 14.92 -9.99 -5.11
C LEU A 492 14.71 -8.72 -4.27
N ILE A 493 14.18 -8.83 -3.03
CA ILE A 493 14.13 -7.72 -2.08
C ILE A 493 15.55 -7.25 -1.73
N GLY A 494 16.47 -8.18 -1.44
CA GLY A 494 17.88 -7.88 -1.19
C GLY A 494 18.56 -7.15 -2.35
N MET A 495 18.12 -7.43 -3.58
CA MET A 495 18.59 -6.78 -4.80
C MET A 495 17.94 -5.41 -5.07
N GLY A 496 16.99 -4.98 -4.24
CA GLY A 496 16.33 -3.67 -4.33
C GLY A 496 14.86 -3.71 -4.75
N GLY A 497 14.27 -4.90 -4.96
CA GLY A 497 12.88 -5.07 -5.35
C GLY A 497 11.92 -4.45 -4.34
N ARG A 498 10.95 -3.68 -4.84
CA ARG A 498 10.00 -2.93 -3.98
C ARG A 498 8.55 -3.28 -4.19
N THR A 499 8.16 -3.82 -5.34
CA THR A 499 6.79 -4.22 -5.60
C THR A 499 6.74 -5.60 -6.24
N PHE A 500 6.04 -6.52 -5.60
CA PHE A 500 5.87 -7.89 -6.06
C PHE A 500 4.39 -8.16 -6.28
N LEU A 501 4.02 -8.74 -7.43
CA LEU A 501 2.73 -9.38 -7.65
C LEU A 501 2.95 -10.88 -7.63
N VAL A 502 2.31 -11.57 -6.69
CA VAL A 502 2.50 -13.00 -6.42
C VAL A 502 1.12 -13.69 -6.51
N PRO A 503 0.79 -14.32 -7.64
CA PRO A 503 -0.39 -15.13 -7.82
C PRO A 503 -0.43 -16.31 -6.87
N GLY A 504 -1.64 -16.61 -6.39
CA GLY A 504 -1.99 -17.96 -5.95
C GLY A 504 -2.25 -18.88 -7.15
N GLY A 505 -2.61 -20.12 -6.85
CA GLY A 505 -2.97 -21.10 -7.87
C GLY A 505 -4.37 -20.90 -8.44
N PHE A 506 -4.69 -21.65 -9.49
CA PHE A 506 -6.04 -21.77 -10.04
C PHE A 506 -6.85 -22.86 -9.31
N PRO A 507 -8.20 -22.89 -9.45
CA PRO A 507 -9.01 -24.00 -8.97
C PRO A 507 -8.73 -25.24 -9.81
N LEU A 508 -7.77 -26.05 -9.38
CA LEU A 508 -7.29 -27.22 -10.11
C LEU A 508 -8.40 -28.23 -10.43
N GLY A 509 -9.40 -28.36 -9.56
CA GLY A 509 -10.58 -29.20 -9.81
C GLY A 509 -11.47 -28.72 -10.95
N CYS A 510 -11.28 -27.47 -11.42
CA CYS A 510 -11.94 -26.93 -12.60
C CYS A 510 -11.09 -27.04 -13.88
N SER A 511 -9.84 -27.53 -13.80
CA SER A 511 -9.01 -27.77 -14.98
C SER A 511 -9.63 -28.86 -15.85
N VAL A 512 -9.72 -28.58 -17.15
CA VAL A 512 -10.24 -29.52 -18.14
C VAL A 512 -9.42 -30.81 -18.18
N ALA A 513 -8.09 -30.71 -18.06
CA ALA A 513 -7.21 -31.87 -18.04
C ALA A 513 -7.46 -32.75 -16.80
N PHE A 514 -7.60 -32.18 -15.61
CA PHE A 514 -7.89 -32.95 -14.39
C PHE A 514 -9.31 -33.50 -14.34
N LEU A 515 -10.29 -32.76 -14.85
CA LEU A 515 -11.66 -33.25 -15.02
C LEU A 515 -11.74 -34.45 -15.96
N THR A 516 -10.90 -34.47 -17.00
CA THR A 516 -10.78 -35.59 -17.93
C THR A 516 -10.04 -36.77 -17.30
N LEU A 517 -8.94 -36.51 -16.59
CA LEU A 517 -8.11 -37.56 -15.98
C LEU A 517 -8.81 -38.28 -14.82
N TYR A 518 -9.46 -37.52 -13.94
CA TYR A 518 -10.13 -38.02 -12.74
C TYR A 518 -11.65 -38.14 -12.94
N GLN A 519 -12.09 -38.31 -14.19
CA GLN A 519 -13.51 -38.44 -14.50
C GLN A 519 -14.11 -39.66 -13.76
N THR A 520 -15.19 -39.44 -13.01
CA THR A 520 -15.87 -40.48 -12.23
C THR A 520 -17.39 -40.36 -12.36
N SER A 521 -18.11 -41.47 -12.18
CA SER A 521 -19.57 -41.48 -12.10
C SER A 521 -20.10 -41.02 -10.73
N ASN A 522 -19.22 -40.85 -9.74
CA ASN A 522 -19.59 -40.40 -8.40
C ASN A 522 -19.85 -38.89 -8.37
N MET A 523 -21.11 -38.48 -8.52
CA MET A 523 -21.50 -37.07 -8.54
C MET A 523 -21.23 -36.34 -7.22
N GLU A 524 -21.03 -37.06 -6.11
CA GLU A 524 -20.67 -36.44 -4.83
C GLU A 524 -19.25 -35.86 -4.81
N GLU A 525 -18.39 -36.22 -5.75
CA GLU A 525 -17.03 -35.65 -5.85
C GLU A 525 -17.00 -34.30 -6.55
N TYR A 526 -18.04 -33.99 -7.32
CA TYR A 526 -18.17 -32.73 -8.03
C TYR A 526 -18.95 -31.71 -7.21
N ASP A 527 -18.55 -30.45 -7.33
CA ASP A 527 -19.32 -29.32 -6.82
C ASP A 527 -20.57 -29.11 -7.71
N PRO A 528 -21.78 -29.10 -7.15
CA PRO A 528 -23.01 -29.07 -7.95
C PRO A 528 -23.25 -27.73 -8.65
N LEU A 529 -22.61 -26.64 -8.18
CA LEU A 529 -22.75 -25.31 -8.77
C LEU A 529 -21.78 -25.12 -9.94
N THR A 530 -20.54 -25.57 -9.77
CA THR A 530 -19.44 -25.28 -10.70
C THR A 530 -19.08 -26.45 -11.61
N GLY A 531 -19.39 -27.68 -11.22
CA GLY A 531 -18.98 -28.91 -11.91
C GLY A 531 -17.53 -29.31 -11.68
N CYS A 532 -16.83 -28.65 -10.76
CA CYS A 532 -15.41 -28.89 -10.48
C CYS A 532 -15.20 -30.00 -9.43
N LEU A 533 -14.07 -30.70 -9.47
CA LEU A 533 -13.69 -31.69 -8.46
C LEU A 533 -13.38 -31.03 -7.11
N LYS A 534 -14.18 -31.34 -6.08
CA LYS A 534 -14.07 -30.70 -4.76
C LYS A 534 -12.74 -30.98 -4.06
N TRP A 535 -12.28 -32.23 -4.12
CA TRP A 535 -11.06 -32.62 -3.40
C TRP A 535 -9.81 -31.93 -3.97
N LEU A 536 -9.77 -31.73 -5.29
CA LEU A 536 -8.65 -31.09 -5.97
C LEU A 536 -8.68 -29.56 -5.80
N ASN A 537 -9.87 -28.95 -5.80
CA ASN A 537 -10.03 -27.55 -5.40
C ASN A 537 -9.60 -27.31 -3.95
N LYS A 538 -9.96 -28.21 -3.02
CA LYS A 538 -9.53 -28.14 -1.62
C LYS A 538 -8.00 -28.21 -1.48
N PHE A 539 -7.32 -28.95 -2.34
CA PHE A 539 -5.86 -28.95 -2.40
C PHE A 539 -5.30 -27.59 -2.86
N GLY A 540 -5.87 -27.00 -3.92
CA GLY A 540 -5.49 -25.65 -4.38
C GLY A 540 -5.75 -24.55 -3.34
N GLU A 541 -6.83 -24.67 -2.56
CA GLU A 541 -7.14 -23.80 -1.43
C GLU A 541 -6.07 -23.91 -0.33
N TYR A 542 -5.66 -25.14 0.03
CA TYR A 542 -4.60 -25.37 1.01
C TYR A 542 -3.28 -24.69 0.61
N HIS A 543 -2.84 -24.84 -0.65
CA HIS A 543 -1.67 -24.12 -1.17
C HIS A 543 -1.84 -22.60 -1.03
N SER A 544 -3.00 -22.07 -1.42
CA SER A 544 -3.28 -20.64 -1.39
C SER A 544 -3.29 -20.09 0.03
N GLU A 545 -3.79 -20.84 1.00
CA GLU A 545 -3.72 -20.49 2.43
C GLU A 545 -2.27 -20.40 2.92
N GLN A 546 -1.44 -21.42 2.64
CA GLN A 546 -0.03 -21.45 3.02
C GLN A 546 0.75 -20.28 2.37
N LEU A 547 0.51 -20.00 1.09
CA LEU A 547 1.13 -18.87 0.40
C LEU A 547 0.72 -17.53 1.04
N LYS A 548 -0.58 -17.32 1.33
CA LYS A 548 -1.06 -16.08 1.96
C LYS A 548 -0.43 -15.84 3.33
N GLU A 549 -0.31 -16.90 4.14
CA GLU A 549 0.36 -16.83 5.46
C GLU A 549 1.84 -16.44 5.31
N GLU A 550 2.54 -17.05 4.35
CA GLU A 550 3.94 -16.76 4.11
C GLU A 550 4.15 -15.33 3.56
N LEU A 551 3.30 -14.89 2.63
CA LEU A 551 3.34 -13.51 2.14
C LEU A 551 3.01 -12.50 3.24
N LYS A 552 2.11 -12.84 4.18
CA LYS A 552 1.87 -12.01 5.38
C LYS A 552 3.12 -11.91 6.23
N ARG A 553 3.84 -13.01 6.47
CA ARG A 553 5.13 -13.02 7.17
C ARG A 553 6.17 -12.17 6.44
N LEU A 554 6.30 -12.31 5.12
CA LEU A 554 7.24 -11.51 4.32
C LEU A 554 6.93 -10.02 4.35
N ARG A 555 5.65 -9.61 4.34
CA ARG A 555 5.25 -8.19 4.51
C ARG A 555 5.65 -7.65 5.87
N GLN A 556 5.48 -8.44 6.94
CA GLN A 556 5.89 -8.06 8.29
C GLN A 556 7.41 -7.87 8.40
N LEU A 557 8.19 -8.75 7.75
CA LEU A 557 9.65 -8.65 7.72
C LEU A 557 10.16 -7.54 6.80
N ASN A 558 9.40 -7.22 5.74
CA ASN A 558 9.79 -6.26 4.70
C ASN A 558 8.74 -5.15 4.53
N PRO A 559 8.48 -4.33 5.58
CA PRO A 559 7.42 -3.30 5.60
C PRO A 559 7.65 -2.16 4.57
N HIS A 560 8.85 -2.10 4.00
CA HIS A 560 9.26 -1.15 2.96
C HIS A 560 9.02 -1.68 1.53
N VAL A 561 8.50 -2.90 1.40
CA VAL A 561 8.19 -3.61 0.16
C VAL A 561 6.69 -3.83 0.08
N ASN A 562 6.12 -3.59 -1.10
CA ASN A 562 4.73 -3.88 -1.38
C ASN A 562 4.62 -5.27 -2.01
N ILE A 563 4.19 -6.26 -1.24
CA ILE A 563 3.99 -7.63 -1.74
C ILE A 563 2.48 -7.85 -1.91
N ILE A 564 2.03 -7.97 -3.14
CA ILE A 564 0.61 -8.11 -3.50
C ILE A 564 0.33 -9.58 -3.80
N TYR A 565 -0.61 -10.17 -3.09
CA TYR A 565 -1.15 -11.48 -3.44
C TYR A 565 -2.20 -11.30 -4.55
N ALA A 566 -2.03 -12.01 -5.65
CA ALA A 566 -2.98 -12.06 -6.75
C ALA A 566 -3.88 -13.29 -6.59
N ASP A 567 -5.15 -13.08 -6.28
CA ASP A 567 -6.11 -14.15 -6.00
C ASP A 567 -6.67 -14.77 -7.29
N TYR A 568 -5.79 -15.47 -8.02
CA TYR A 568 -6.14 -16.14 -9.27
C TYR A 568 -7.25 -17.15 -9.07
N TYR A 569 -7.26 -17.87 -7.94
CA TYR A 569 -8.28 -18.85 -7.60
C TYR A 569 -9.69 -18.26 -7.67
N ASN A 570 -9.96 -17.22 -6.88
CA ASN A 570 -11.29 -16.63 -6.82
C ASN A 570 -11.63 -15.81 -8.07
N ALA A 571 -10.63 -15.21 -8.71
CA ALA A 571 -10.82 -14.49 -9.97
C ALA A 571 -11.29 -15.45 -11.07
N SER A 572 -10.67 -16.63 -11.22
CA SER A 572 -11.04 -17.58 -12.26
C SER A 572 -12.32 -18.34 -11.94
N LEU A 573 -12.53 -18.70 -10.66
CA LEU A 573 -13.75 -19.39 -10.22
C LEU A 573 -15.01 -18.58 -10.58
N ARG A 574 -14.91 -17.25 -10.45
CA ARG A 574 -16.02 -16.35 -10.79
C ARG A 574 -16.35 -16.32 -12.29
N LEU A 575 -15.37 -16.54 -13.17
CA LEU A 575 -15.62 -16.62 -14.61
C LEU A 575 -16.54 -17.81 -14.96
N GLY A 576 -16.40 -18.92 -14.22
CA GLY A 576 -17.28 -20.09 -14.35
C GLY A 576 -18.63 -19.94 -13.66
N GLN A 577 -18.70 -19.21 -12.54
CA GLN A 577 -19.95 -18.98 -11.81
C GLN A 577 -20.85 -17.92 -12.47
N GLU A 578 -20.27 -16.90 -13.09
CA GLU A 578 -20.99 -15.77 -13.69
C GLU A 578 -20.75 -15.68 -15.22
N THR A 579 -20.71 -16.82 -15.93
CA THR A 579 -20.37 -16.91 -17.36
C THR A 579 -21.02 -15.85 -18.24
N THR A 580 -22.33 -15.66 -18.10
CA THR A 580 -23.10 -14.69 -18.91
C THR A 580 -22.65 -13.25 -18.69
N LYS A 581 -22.28 -12.89 -17.44
CA LYS A 581 -21.81 -11.54 -17.10
C LYS A 581 -20.47 -11.22 -17.77
N TYR A 582 -19.60 -12.22 -17.90
CA TYR A 582 -18.30 -12.08 -18.55
C TYR A 582 -18.34 -12.43 -20.04
N GLY A 583 -19.52 -12.75 -20.59
CA GLY A 583 -19.71 -13.03 -22.01
C GLY A 583 -19.34 -14.45 -22.46
N PHE A 584 -19.07 -15.36 -21.51
CA PHE A 584 -18.80 -16.77 -21.76
C PHE A 584 -20.08 -17.59 -21.93
N ILE A 585 -20.01 -18.66 -22.71
CA ILE A 585 -21.11 -19.63 -22.81
C ILE A 585 -21.22 -20.46 -21.52
N ASN A 586 -22.41 -21.01 -21.28
CA ASN A 586 -22.69 -21.89 -20.14
C ASN A 586 -22.09 -23.30 -20.33
N ARG A 587 -20.80 -23.36 -20.68
CA ARG A 587 -19.93 -24.54 -20.86
C ARG A 587 -18.49 -24.17 -20.49
N HIS A 588 -18.29 -23.53 -19.34
CA HIS A 588 -16.98 -23.01 -18.91
C HIS A 588 -15.92 -24.09 -18.67
N LEU A 589 -16.34 -25.35 -18.47
CA LEU A 589 -15.44 -26.51 -18.27
C LEU A 589 -15.13 -27.27 -19.57
N SER A 590 -15.44 -26.74 -20.75
CA SER A 590 -15.01 -27.33 -22.02
C SER A 590 -13.90 -26.49 -22.64
N ALA A 591 -12.85 -27.13 -23.15
CA ALA A 591 -11.80 -26.44 -23.88
C ALA A 591 -12.28 -25.95 -25.26
N CYS A 592 -11.88 -24.74 -25.65
CA CYS A 592 -12.13 -24.23 -27.00
C CYS A 592 -11.33 -25.01 -28.06
N CYS A 593 -10.05 -25.28 -27.81
CA CYS A 593 -9.16 -26.02 -28.68
C CYS A 593 -8.87 -27.42 -28.11
N GLY A 594 -9.34 -28.43 -28.82
CA GLY A 594 -9.19 -29.81 -28.38
C GLY A 594 -10.12 -30.75 -29.13
N VAL A 595 -10.11 -32.01 -28.72
CA VAL A 595 -10.92 -33.05 -29.38
C VAL A 595 -11.36 -34.11 -28.37
N GLY A 596 -12.62 -34.53 -28.50
CA GLY A 596 -13.15 -35.73 -27.83
C GLY A 596 -13.51 -35.54 -26.35
N GLY A 597 -14.17 -36.54 -25.79
CA GLY A 597 -14.63 -36.54 -24.40
C GLY A 597 -15.68 -35.48 -24.08
N PRO A 598 -16.18 -35.45 -22.82
CA PRO A 598 -17.19 -34.49 -22.38
C PRO A 598 -16.66 -33.05 -22.25
N TYR A 599 -15.35 -32.88 -22.07
CA TYR A 599 -14.71 -31.58 -21.87
C TYR A 599 -13.92 -31.08 -23.10
N ASN A 600 -14.08 -31.74 -24.25
CA ASN A 600 -13.36 -31.45 -25.50
C ASN A 600 -11.83 -31.51 -25.36
N PHE A 601 -11.32 -32.54 -24.68
CA PHE A 601 -9.89 -32.68 -24.39
C PHE A 601 -9.44 -34.15 -24.42
N ASN A 602 -8.22 -34.36 -24.93
CA ASN A 602 -7.59 -35.66 -25.02
C ASN A 602 -6.06 -35.53 -24.87
N PHE A 603 -5.48 -36.24 -23.91
CA PHE A 603 -4.03 -36.19 -23.63
C PHE A 603 -3.15 -36.65 -24.80
N SER A 604 -3.65 -37.55 -25.65
CA SER A 604 -2.90 -38.06 -26.82
C SER A 604 -3.02 -37.17 -28.05
N ARG A 605 -3.99 -36.25 -28.08
CA ARG A 605 -4.25 -35.33 -29.20
C ARG A 605 -4.66 -33.96 -28.67
N SER A 606 -3.68 -33.23 -28.19
CA SER A 606 -3.77 -31.90 -27.61
C SER A 606 -3.89 -30.79 -28.67
N CYS A 607 -4.30 -29.59 -28.25
CA CYS A 607 -4.29 -28.39 -29.09
C CYS A 607 -2.91 -28.17 -29.73
N GLY A 608 -2.88 -27.69 -30.97
CA GLY A 608 -1.64 -27.55 -31.76
C GLY A 608 -1.19 -28.84 -32.46
N SER A 609 -1.79 -29.99 -32.14
CA SER A 609 -1.58 -31.24 -32.89
C SER A 609 -2.29 -31.20 -34.25
N VAL A 610 -1.78 -31.97 -35.23
CA VAL A 610 -2.38 -32.07 -36.57
C VAL A 610 -3.85 -32.55 -36.47
N GLY A 611 -4.74 -31.78 -37.10
CA GLY A 611 -6.17 -32.08 -37.18
C GLY A 611 -6.92 -31.90 -35.85
N VAL A 612 -6.40 -31.09 -34.92
CA VAL A 612 -7.12 -30.60 -33.75
C VAL A 612 -7.50 -29.14 -34.01
N GLU A 613 -8.80 -28.85 -33.99
CA GLU A 613 -9.35 -27.52 -34.31
C GLU A 613 -9.73 -26.75 -33.05
N SER A 614 -9.78 -25.42 -33.14
CA SER A 614 -10.37 -24.55 -32.13
C SER A 614 -11.85 -24.29 -32.39
N CYS A 615 -12.54 -23.83 -31.36
CA CYS A 615 -13.91 -23.37 -31.44
C CYS A 615 -14.02 -22.11 -32.33
N ASN A 616 -15.20 -21.86 -32.92
CA ASN A 616 -15.40 -20.74 -33.84
C ASN A 616 -15.20 -19.34 -33.21
N ASP A 617 -15.43 -19.19 -31.91
CA ASP A 617 -15.29 -17.91 -31.19
C ASP A 617 -14.62 -18.15 -29.82
N PRO A 618 -13.27 -18.05 -29.74
CA PRO A 618 -12.52 -18.21 -28.50
C PRO A 618 -12.94 -17.23 -27.40
N SER A 619 -13.53 -16.07 -27.74
CA SER A 619 -13.98 -15.07 -26.75
C SER A 619 -15.13 -15.57 -25.87
N LYS A 620 -15.78 -16.66 -26.26
CA LYS A 620 -16.89 -17.29 -25.53
C LYS A 620 -16.47 -18.37 -24.54
N TYR A 621 -15.19 -18.74 -24.51
CA TYR A 621 -14.68 -19.84 -23.70
C TYR A 621 -13.72 -19.33 -22.62
N VAL A 622 -13.74 -19.99 -21.46
CA VAL A 622 -12.77 -19.73 -20.38
C VAL A 622 -11.49 -20.51 -20.65
N ALA A 623 -11.60 -21.82 -20.88
CA ALA A 623 -10.48 -22.71 -21.18
C ALA A 623 -10.12 -22.65 -22.66
N TRP A 624 -8.86 -22.34 -22.96
CA TRP A 624 -8.31 -22.46 -24.30
C TRP A 624 -8.03 -23.91 -24.64
N ASP A 625 -7.25 -24.58 -23.79
CA ASP A 625 -6.92 -26.01 -23.89
C ASP A 625 -7.21 -26.72 -22.55
N GLY A 626 -6.52 -27.84 -22.28
CA GLY A 626 -6.70 -28.61 -21.04
C GLY A 626 -6.29 -27.89 -19.75
N LEU A 627 -5.36 -26.94 -19.83
CA LEU A 627 -4.74 -26.29 -18.68
C LEU A 627 -4.81 -24.76 -18.75
N HIS A 628 -4.75 -24.19 -19.96
CA HIS A 628 -4.58 -22.76 -20.16
C HIS A 628 -5.89 -22.08 -20.53
N MET A 629 -5.94 -20.77 -20.28
CA MET A 629 -7.11 -19.95 -20.52
C MET A 629 -7.07 -19.24 -21.87
N THR A 630 -8.25 -18.86 -22.36
CA THR A 630 -8.33 -17.97 -23.52
C THR A 630 -7.85 -16.57 -23.17
N GLN A 631 -7.49 -15.78 -24.18
CA GLN A 631 -7.18 -14.37 -24.03
C GLN A 631 -8.35 -13.61 -23.36
N ALA A 632 -9.60 -13.96 -23.67
CA ALA A 632 -10.76 -13.31 -23.08
C ALA A 632 -10.85 -13.56 -21.56
N ALA A 633 -10.54 -14.78 -21.11
CA ALA A 633 -10.40 -15.09 -19.71
C ALA A 633 -9.18 -14.40 -19.08
N HIS A 634 -8.00 -14.42 -19.72
CA HIS A 634 -6.83 -13.68 -19.24
C HIS A 634 -7.08 -12.18 -19.06
N LYS A 635 -7.84 -11.56 -19.99
CA LYS A 635 -8.27 -10.16 -19.86
C LYS A 635 -9.16 -9.95 -18.64
N SER A 636 -10.16 -10.80 -18.45
CA SER A 636 -11.09 -10.70 -17.33
C SER A 636 -10.39 -10.89 -15.99
N MET A 637 -9.42 -11.80 -15.93
CA MET A 637 -8.52 -11.99 -14.79
C MET A 637 -7.72 -10.71 -14.52
N ALA A 638 -7.03 -10.17 -15.52
CA ALA A 638 -6.24 -8.94 -15.38
C ALA A 638 -7.10 -7.75 -14.90
N ASP A 639 -8.27 -7.55 -15.50
CA ASP A 639 -9.22 -6.51 -15.08
C ASP A 639 -9.65 -6.68 -13.61
N GLY A 640 -9.92 -7.92 -13.18
CA GLY A 640 -10.26 -8.25 -11.80
C GLY A 640 -9.12 -8.05 -10.80
N LEU A 641 -7.87 -8.27 -11.20
CA LEU A 641 -6.69 -8.04 -10.37
C LEU A 641 -6.39 -6.55 -10.22
N LEU A 642 -6.43 -5.82 -11.35
CA LEU A 642 -6.03 -4.41 -11.41
C LEU A 642 -7.11 -3.50 -10.82
N ASN A 643 -8.37 -3.76 -11.13
CA ASN A 643 -9.50 -2.87 -10.78
C ASN A 643 -10.52 -3.51 -9.84
N GLY A 644 -10.41 -4.82 -9.59
CA GLY A 644 -11.33 -5.58 -8.76
C GLY A 644 -10.75 -5.96 -7.40
N PRO A 645 -11.43 -6.86 -6.67
CA PRO A 645 -11.06 -7.24 -5.31
C PRO A 645 -9.96 -8.33 -5.25
N TYR A 646 -9.43 -8.77 -6.40
CA TYR A 646 -8.57 -9.96 -6.49
C TYR A 646 -7.08 -9.67 -6.27
N ALA A 647 -6.73 -8.48 -5.78
CA ALA A 647 -5.38 -8.14 -5.35
C ALA A 647 -5.39 -7.76 -3.87
N ILE A 648 -4.48 -8.34 -3.09
CA ILE A 648 -4.42 -8.16 -1.64
C ILE A 648 -2.99 -7.80 -1.21
N PRO A 649 -2.71 -6.55 -0.77
CA PRO A 649 -3.62 -5.40 -0.79
C PRO A 649 -3.97 -4.96 -2.23
N PRO A 650 -5.09 -4.24 -2.44
CA PRO A 650 -5.47 -3.77 -3.76
C PRO A 650 -4.48 -2.76 -4.31
N PHE A 651 -4.38 -2.69 -5.64
CA PHE A 651 -3.59 -1.65 -6.30
C PHE A 651 -4.16 -0.27 -6.01
N ASN A 652 -3.29 0.71 -5.77
CA ASN A 652 -3.67 2.12 -5.65
C ASN A 652 -3.22 2.89 -6.89
N TRP A 653 -4.16 3.18 -7.78
CA TRP A 653 -3.91 3.89 -9.05
C TRP A 653 -4.14 5.40 -8.98
N SER A 654 -4.49 5.95 -7.81
CA SER A 654 -4.79 7.38 -7.58
C SER A 654 -3.73 8.35 -8.16
N CYS A 655 -2.51 7.85 -8.31
CA CYS A 655 -1.29 8.56 -8.66
C CYS A 655 -0.83 8.46 -10.12
N LEU A 656 -1.38 7.55 -10.95
CA LEU A 656 -0.90 7.38 -12.33
C LEU A 656 -1.09 8.69 -13.12
N SER A 657 -0.02 9.14 -13.78
CA SER A 657 -0.01 10.41 -14.52
C SER A 657 -1.17 10.51 -15.52
N SER A 658 -1.56 11.74 -15.87
CA SER A 658 -2.64 12.06 -16.83
C SER A 658 -2.47 11.44 -18.23
N LYS A 659 -1.37 10.73 -18.51
CA LYS A 659 -1.20 9.93 -19.73
C LYS A 659 -2.11 8.71 -19.79
N ILE A 660 -2.47 8.09 -18.65
CA ILE A 660 -3.40 6.93 -18.63
C ILE A 660 -4.86 7.39 -18.54
N LYS A 661 -5.14 8.50 -17.83
CA LYS A 661 -6.48 9.11 -17.76
C LYS A 661 -7.05 9.53 -19.12
N LYS A 662 -6.24 9.63 -20.19
CA LYS A 662 -6.73 9.86 -21.56
C LYS A 662 -7.31 8.61 -22.24
N LYS A 663 -7.11 7.39 -21.71
CA LYS A 663 -7.72 6.17 -22.26
C LYS A 663 -9.00 5.74 -21.53
N GLU A 664 -9.21 6.13 -20.28
CA GLU A 664 -10.42 5.79 -19.51
C GLU A 664 -11.66 6.66 -19.82
N VAL A 665 -11.53 7.76 -20.56
CA VAL A 665 -12.67 8.67 -20.84
C VAL A 665 -13.57 8.21 -21.99
N ILE A 666 -13.33 7.04 -22.60
CA ILE A 666 -14.24 6.47 -23.60
C ILE A 666 -14.73 5.10 -23.12
N ARG A 667 -15.62 5.10 -22.12
CA ARG A 667 -16.63 4.07 -21.84
C ARG A 667 -17.39 4.47 -20.58
N ASN A 668 -18.37 5.36 -20.76
CA ASN A 668 -19.64 5.45 -20.03
C ASN A 668 -20.38 6.68 -20.55
N THR A 669 -20.72 6.66 -21.84
CA THR A 669 -21.73 7.56 -22.40
C THR A 669 -23.08 6.88 -22.15
N ILE A 670 -23.76 7.31 -21.10
CA ILE A 670 -25.19 7.04 -20.94
C ILE A 670 -25.89 8.26 -21.52
N PHE A 671 -26.68 8.05 -22.58
CA PHE A 671 -27.53 9.06 -23.18
C PHE A 671 -28.71 9.35 -22.24
N PHE A 672 -29.06 10.63 -22.11
CA PHE A 672 -30.31 11.06 -21.50
C PHE A 672 -31.40 11.06 -22.58
N ASP A 673 -32.61 10.62 -22.22
CA ASP A 673 -33.87 11.02 -22.87
C ASP A 673 -34.79 11.60 -21.78
N GLU A 674 -35.67 12.52 -22.19
CA GLU A 674 -36.56 13.38 -21.37
C GLU A 674 -37.40 12.66 -20.28
#